data_AF-X5V3A1-F1
#
_entry.id   AF-X5V3A1-F1
#
_cell.length_a   1.000
_cell.length_b   1.000
_cell.length_c   1.000
_cell.angle_alpha   90.00
_cell.angle_beta   90.00
_cell.angle_gamma   90.00
#
_symmetry.space_group_name_H-M   'P 1'
#
loop_
_entity.id
_entity.type
_entity.pdbx_description
1 polymer ?
#
loop_
_entity_poly.entity_id
_entity_poly.type
_entity_poly.pdbx_seq_one_letter_code
_entity_poly.pdbx_strand_id
1 'polypeptide(L)'
;MNLDGPQKKLLRRALLAAFDRDSLNRLLRDNGHQSLEELVKDNPFRVEVFDLIETAQREEWLDVLIRDAERESDNSKITSLRADLAVVHVAEEDLPRLIGGSLERTVSKAAGFAKFDDWLEKITERRGWVCRIEDPRHSRKALGTGLLVGPDLVLTNYHVVMDYLPGPDGSAPKSDASQLACRFDFSTEQPQLDGTVVPLVTDSPFLSFAPFSRFDPGDRGGLPAPHEADYALLRISEKIGNEGKRKWSLLSNMVPRPAPPDALIILQHPEGSPLKLAIGTVVQLNENQTRLRYNTNTEGGSSGSPCFNFNLELVALHHGGDPDHSRNAEFNQGVPVELIVDHISKNPKLDQAVKITSFAQQPANPIGKLEETKPLPSPPTRPPSSSLTTPPTTPLPPSAPPVDWKRIVLALLGAAALGVAAYVWISWKTTLYVTVLAEDGHTPVASARVTALAPKLTGPDEILAEGTTTADGTASFNVESKSFYIRVAYKKGGADVTCGREFNSDVDSYSLSFTTRGSRCTTTYLAISYLPSSPPVVSPSWLKIAKEEIGEKEFPTGSNPRIEEYHSSTTLGQKGPQSQSVPWGCSFVSWVLQQADIPGNPHSAVCSDYSNFGKALSEPLPGAITVLSRNPAAPEAISAVAGFLYTADDTTVTLIVGNIDDRVSLVTFSRDLVLAYRWPASRCNINSVKTNIEWLRTNNVYAYGRVVVGCRMMLSKEFGGGFSVFINNYKDGQNQNAVKDIDACEDAEVAQICSDY
;
A
#
# COMPACT_ATOMS: atom_id res chain seq x y z
N MET A 1 -14.81 -16.35 -30.54
CA MET A 1 -13.72 -16.00 -29.60
C MET A 1 -12.95 -14.81 -30.17
N ASN A 2 -12.68 -13.75 -29.39
CA ASN A 2 -11.98 -12.56 -29.86
C ASN A 2 -10.73 -12.36 -28.99
N LEU A 3 -9.53 -12.52 -29.56
CA LEU A 3 -8.28 -12.42 -28.80
C LEU A 3 -7.69 -11.02 -28.85
N ASP A 4 -7.11 -10.57 -27.74
CA ASP A 4 -6.32 -9.35 -27.67
C ASP A 4 -4.87 -9.54 -28.18
N GLY A 5 -4.11 -8.45 -28.24
CA GLY A 5 -2.73 -8.47 -28.77
C GLY A 5 -1.79 -9.47 -28.07
N PRO A 6 -1.72 -9.49 -26.73
CA PRO A 6 -0.99 -10.50 -25.96
C PRO A 6 -1.43 -11.94 -26.22
N GLN A 7 -2.73 -12.21 -26.27
CA GLN A 7 -3.30 -13.52 -26.55
C GLN A 7 -2.99 -14.00 -27.97
N LYS A 8 -3.16 -13.14 -28.98
CA LYS A 8 -2.76 -13.43 -30.37
C LYS A 8 -1.28 -13.79 -30.48
N LYS A 9 -0.42 -13.14 -29.68
CA LYS A 9 1.02 -13.43 -29.64
C LYS A 9 1.31 -14.81 -29.06
N LEU A 10 0.56 -15.26 -28.07
CA LEU A 10 0.67 -16.62 -27.52
C LEU A 10 0.22 -17.66 -28.53
N LEU A 11 -0.96 -17.48 -29.13
CA LEU A 11 -1.47 -18.36 -30.19
C LEU A 11 -0.46 -18.49 -31.35
N ARG A 12 0.08 -17.36 -31.83
CA ARG A 12 1.09 -17.36 -32.90
C ARG A 12 2.34 -18.16 -32.51
N ARG A 13 2.81 -18.04 -31.27
CA ARG A 13 3.98 -18.78 -30.78
C ARG A 13 3.72 -20.27 -30.65
N ALA A 14 2.51 -20.65 -30.27
CA ALA A 14 2.12 -22.05 -30.16
C ALA A 14 2.00 -22.69 -31.56
N LEU A 15 1.30 -22.04 -32.50
CA LEU A 15 1.18 -22.52 -33.88
C LEU A 15 2.55 -22.65 -34.57
N LEU A 16 3.43 -21.66 -34.42
CA LEU A 16 4.79 -21.71 -34.99
C LEU A 16 5.71 -22.74 -34.32
N ALA A 17 5.38 -23.19 -33.11
CA ALA A 17 6.14 -24.22 -32.42
C ALA A 17 5.65 -25.63 -32.77
N ALA A 18 4.38 -25.76 -33.15
CA ALA A 18 3.71 -27.03 -33.39
C ALA A 18 3.65 -27.41 -34.88
N PHE A 19 3.63 -26.43 -35.78
CA PHE A 19 3.43 -26.65 -37.20
C PHE A 19 4.48 -25.91 -38.03
N ASP A 20 4.89 -26.54 -39.13
CA ASP A 20 5.54 -25.91 -40.27
C ASP A 20 4.49 -25.55 -41.35
N ARG A 21 4.94 -24.93 -42.45
CA ARG A 21 4.03 -24.44 -43.50
C ARG A 21 3.15 -25.55 -44.08
N ASP A 22 3.75 -26.70 -44.37
CA ASP A 22 3.04 -27.81 -45.00
C ASP A 22 2.08 -28.51 -44.03
N SER A 23 2.48 -28.71 -42.78
CA SER A 23 1.63 -29.33 -41.75
C SER A 23 0.48 -28.42 -41.31
N LEU A 24 0.70 -27.10 -41.23
CA LEU A 24 -0.39 -26.15 -40.96
C LEU A 24 -1.38 -26.09 -42.14
N ASN A 25 -0.88 -26.14 -43.38
CA ASN A 25 -1.76 -26.15 -44.55
C ASN A 25 -2.59 -27.45 -44.63
N ARG A 26 -2.00 -28.60 -44.26
CA ARG A 26 -2.75 -29.86 -44.12
C ARG A 26 -3.83 -29.76 -43.03
N LEU A 27 -3.49 -29.24 -41.85
CA LEU A 27 -4.46 -29.01 -40.77
C LEU A 27 -5.67 -28.22 -41.25
N LEU A 28 -5.46 -27.13 -41.99
CA LEU A 28 -6.55 -26.30 -42.51
C LEU A 28 -7.42 -27.06 -43.52
N ARG A 29 -6.80 -27.74 -44.50
CA ARG A 29 -7.53 -28.48 -45.55
C ARG A 29 -8.31 -29.67 -44.99
N ASP A 30 -7.70 -30.45 -44.10
CA ASP A 30 -8.33 -31.64 -43.51
C ASP A 30 -9.54 -31.30 -42.64
N ASN A 31 -9.62 -30.05 -42.17
CA ASN A 31 -10.73 -29.52 -41.39
C ASN A 31 -11.67 -28.61 -42.20
N GLY A 32 -11.59 -28.65 -43.53
CA GLY A 32 -12.55 -28.00 -44.43
C GLY A 32 -12.34 -26.49 -44.62
N HIS A 33 -11.18 -25.96 -44.23
CA HIS A 33 -10.80 -24.57 -44.47
C HIS A 33 -10.05 -24.41 -45.82
N GLN A 34 -10.05 -23.19 -46.34
CA GLN A 34 -9.21 -22.81 -47.48
C GLN A 34 -7.73 -23.03 -47.15
N SER A 35 -6.91 -23.21 -48.18
CA SER A 35 -5.48 -23.45 -47.96
C SER A 35 -4.79 -22.18 -47.46
N LEU A 36 -3.65 -22.33 -46.78
CA LEU A 36 -2.91 -21.20 -46.22
C LEU A 36 -2.57 -20.17 -47.32
N GLU A 37 -2.24 -20.63 -48.53
CA GLU A 37 -1.93 -19.79 -49.68
C GLU A 37 -3.14 -19.03 -50.24
N GLU A 38 -4.36 -19.50 -49.97
CA GLU A 38 -5.61 -18.84 -50.36
C GLU A 38 -6.07 -17.83 -49.31
N LEU A 39 -5.77 -18.08 -48.02
CA LEU A 39 -6.20 -17.26 -46.88
C LEU A 39 -5.28 -16.06 -46.61
N VAL A 40 -3.98 -16.19 -46.91
CA VAL A 40 -2.98 -15.16 -46.62
C VAL A 40 -2.04 -14.95 -47.80
N LYS A 41 -1.45 -13.75 -47.90
CA LYS A 41 -0.49 -13.44 -48.96
C LYS A 41 0.81 -14.20 -48.75
N ASP A 42 1.40 -14.70 -49.84
CA ASP A 42 2.68 -15.42 -49.83
C ASP A 42 3.77 -14.57 -49.16
N ASN A 43 4.23 -15.05 -48.01
CA ASN A 43 5.14 -14.35 -47.11
C ASN A 43 5.99 -15.36 -46.34
N PRO A 44 7.03 -14.92 -45.61
CA PRO A 44 7.71 -15.79 -44.66
C PRO A 44 6.70 -16.38 -43.65
N PHE A 45 6.76 -17.68 -43.42
CA PHE A 45 5.78 -18.45 -42.64
C PHE A 45 5.37 -17.81 -41.29
N ARG A 46 6.29 -17.13 -40.59
CA ARG A 46 5.97 -16.40 -39.35
C ARG A 46 4.95 -15.27 -39.52
N VAL A 47 4.98 -14.60 -40.67
CA VAL A 47 4.06 -13.54 -41.06
C VAL A 47 2.74 -14.17 -41.51
N GLU A 48 2.78 -15.27 -42.25
CA GLU A 48 1.59 -16.01 -42.66
C GLU A 48 0.76 -16.50 -41.47
N VAL A 49 1.41 -17.04 -40.42
CA VAL A 49 0.70 -17.45 -39.20
C VAL A 49 0.09 -16.26 -38.46
N PHE A 50 0.74 -15.08 -38.50
CA PHE A 50 0.15 -13.87 -37.93
C PHE A 50 -1.10 -13.44 -38.70
N ASP A 51 -1.00 -13.37 -40.03
CA ASP A 51 -2.11 -12.98 -40.90
C ASP A 51 -3.26 -13.98 -40.83
N LEU A 52 -2.97 -15.28 -40.68
CA LEU A 52 -3.96 -16.34 -40.50
C LEU A 52 -4.79 -16.12 -39.23
N ILE A 53 -4.15 -15.76 -38.12
CA ILE A 53 -4.84 -15.47 -36.84
C ILE A 53 -5.74 -14.24 -37.00
N GLU A 54 -5.27 -13.18 -37.66
CA GLU A 54 -6.07 -11.99 -37.92
C GLU A 54 -7.27 -12.29 -38.84
N THR A 55 -7.08 -13.10 -39.88
CA THR A 55 -8.15 -13.54 -40.78
C THR A 55 -9.17 -14.41 -40.05
N ALA A 56 -8.72 -15.43 -39.29
CA ALA A 56 -9.61 -16.30 -38.54
C ALA A 56 -10.39 -15.56 -37.45
N GLN A 57 -9.83 -14.50 -36.85
CA GLN A 57 -10.56 -13.65 -35.91
C GLN A 57 -11.58 -12.75 -36.61
N ARG A 58 -11.20 -12.12 -37.73
CA ARG A 58 -12.07 -11.25 -38.52
C ARG A 58 -13.26 -12.00 -39.12
N GLU A 59 -13.05 -13.25 -39.49
CA GLU A 59 -14.08 -14.14 -40.05
C GLU A 59 -14.71 -15.05 -38.98
N GLU A 60 -14.44 -14.78 -37.70
CA GLU A 60 -15.07 -15.39 -36.53
C GLU A 60 -14.87 -16.92 -36.34
N TRP A 61 -13.90 -17.54 -37.01
CA TRP A 61 -13.58 -18.97 -36.89
C TRP A 61 -12.30 -19.27 -36.08
N LEU A 62 -11.77 -18.29 -35.36
CA LEU A 62 -10.54 -18.44 -34.57
C LEU A 62 -10.59 -19.55 -33.50
N ASP A 63 -11.75 -19.76 -32.85
CA ASP A 63 -11.91 -20.84 -31.86
C ASP A 63 -11.87 -22.24 -32.50
N VAL A 64 -12.31 -22.32 -33.77
CA VAL A 64 -12.22 -23.54 -34.57
C VAL A 64 -10.75 -23.85 -34.88
N LEU A 65 -9.98 -22.85 -35.33
CA LEU A 65 -8.54 -22.99 -35.58
C LEU A 65 -7.77 -23.49 -34.34
N ILE A 66 -8.08 -22.96 -33.15
CA ILE A 66 -7.46 -23.39 -31.88
C ILE A 66 -7.83 -24.84 -31.57
N ARG A 67 -9.12 -25.19 -31.66
CA ARG A 67 -9.60 -26.54 -31.37
C ARG A 67 -9.03 -27.58 -32.32
N ASP A 68 -8.89 -27.26 -33.60
CA ASP A 68 -8.34 -28.18 -34.58
C ASP A 68 -6.84 -28.37 -34.37
N ALA A 69 -6.11 -27.29 -34.04
CA ALA A 69 -4.71 -27.40 -33.64
C ALA A 69 -4.53 -28.27 -32.38
N GLU A 70 -5.40 -28.13 -31.38
CA GLU A 70 -5.39 -28.93 -30.14
C GLU A 70 -5.69 -30.42 -30.38
N ARG A 71 -6.52 -30.74 -31.37
CA ARG A 71 -6.83 -32.13 -31.72
C ARG A 71 -5.68 -32.81 -32.46
N GLU A 72 -4.94 -32.07 -33.28
CA GLU A 72 -3.95 -32.63 -34.21
C GLU A 72 -2.51 -32.56 -33.67
N SER A 73 -2.24 -31.77 -32.62
CA SER A 73 -0.89 -31.57 -32.09
C SER A 73 -0.75 -31.90 -30.61
N ASP A 74 0.14 -32.85 -30.31
CA ASP A 74 0.60 -33.15 -28.95
C ASP A 74 1.64 -32.15 -28.43
N ASN A 75 1.91 -31.04 -29.16
CA ASN A 75 2.88 -30.04 -28.73
C ASN A 75 2.41 -29.39 -27.43
N SER A 76 3.26 -29.38 -26.40
CA SER A 76 2.92 -28.89 -25.07
C SER A 76 2.41 -27.44 -25.04
N LYS A 77 2.82 -26.61 -26.01
CA LYS A 77 2.35 -25.22 -26.15
C LYS A 77 0.97 -25.10 -26.77
N ILE A 78 0.54 -26.08 -27.55
CA ILE A 78 -0.82 -26.17 -28.08
C ILE A 78 -1.73 -26.81 -27.04
N THR A 79 -1.31 -27.88 -26.36
CA THR A 79 -2.14 -28.54 -25.34
C THR A 79 -2.38 -27.68 -24.09
N SER A 80 -1.46 -26.76 -23.77
CA SER A 80 -1.64 -25.79 -22.69
C SER A 80 -2.26 -24.46 -23.16
N LEU A 81 -2.52 -24.31 -24.46
CA LEU A 81 -2.83 -23.02 -25.07
C LEU A 81 -4.10 -22.39 -24.50
N ARG A 82 -5.19 -23.14 -24.31
CA ARG A 82 -6.41 -22.59 -23.69
C ARG A 82 -6.21 -22.14 -22.25
N ALA A 83 -5.40 -22.86 -21.48
CA ALA A 83 -5.04 -22.44 -20.12
C ALA A 83 -4.19 -21.15 -20.17
N ASP A 84 -3.19 -21.09 -21.04
CA ASP A 84 -2.32 -19.92 -21.20
C ASP A 84 -3.09 -18.69 -21.73
N LEU A 85 -4.03 -18.89 -22.65
CA LEU A 85 -4.91 -17.82 -23.16
C LEU A 85 -5.90 -17.34 -22.10
N ALA A 86 -6.34 -18.21 -21.19
CA ALA A 86 -7.18 -17.85 -20.04
C ALA A 86 -6.40 -17.05 -18.99
N VAL A 87 -5.12 -17.36 -18.76
CA VAL A 87 -4.27 -16.63 -17.81
C VAL A 87 -3.96 -15.20 -18.28
N VAL A 88 -3.94 -14.95 -19.60
CA VAL A 88 -3.73 -13.60 -20.15
C VAL A 88 -4.99 -12.73 -20.10
N HIS A 89 -6.17 -13.33 -19.95
CA HIS A 89 -7.44 -12.60 -19.78
C HIS A 89 -7.85 -12.55 -18.30
N VAL A 90 -7.07 -11.88 -17.46
CA VAL A 90 -7.57 -11.50 -16.13
C VAL A 90 -8.29 -10.16 -16.27
N ALA A 91 -9.53 -10.22 -16.75
CA ALA A 91 -10.58 -9.33 -16.26
C ALA A 91 -11.22 -10.04 -15.05
N GLU A 92 -11.36 -9.33 -13.94
CA GLU A 92 -11.70 -9.82 -12.59
C GLU A 92 -13.04 -10.59 -12.41
N GLU A 93 -13.78 -10.93 -13.47
CA GLU A 93 -15.17 -11.40 -13.34
C GLU A 93 -15.40 -12.92 -13.27
N ASP A 94 -14.42 -13.78 -13.58
CA ASP A 94 -14.67 -15.24 -13.63
C ASP A 94 -13.62 -16.07 -12.87
N LEU A 95 -13.59 -15.94 -11.53
CA LEU A 95 -12.97 -16.98 -10.70
C LEU A 95 -13.86 -18.25 -10.73
N PRO A 96 -13.30 -19.46 -10.91
CA PRO A 96 -14.07 -20.68 -10.98
C PRO A 96 -14.86 -20.91 -9.69
N ARG A 97 -16.20 -21.02 -9.80
CA ARG A 97 -17.05 -21.52 -8.72
C ARG A 97 -16.69 -22.97 -8.45
N LEU A 98 -16.19 -23.26 -7.25
CA LEU A 98 -16.07 -24.62 -6.74
C LEU A 98 -17.47 -25.22 -6.59
N ILE A 99 -17.94 -25.94 -7.62
CA ILE A 99 -19.14 -26.77 -7.54
C ILE A 99 -18.70 -28.13 -6.97
N GLY A 100 -18.58 -28.18 -5.65
CA GLY A 100 -18.41 -29.40 -4.88
C GLY A 100 -19.10 -29.21 -3.54
N GLY A 101 -19.96 -30.15 -3.13
CA GLY A 101 -20.61 -30.07 -1.82
C GLY A 101 -19.56 -29.87 -0.73
N SER A 102 -19.70 -28.81 0.08
CA SER A 102 -18.60 -28.39 0.95
C SER A 102 -18.37 -29.41 2.07
N LEU A 103 -17.33 -30.23 1.91
CA LEU A 103 -16.71 -30.92 3.03
C LEU A 103 -16.09 -29.89 3.99
N GLU A 104 -15.66 -28.75 3.45
CA GLU A 104 -15.05 -27.66 4.19
C GLU A 104 -16.09 -26.84 4.97
N ARG A 105 -15.75 -26.54 6.23
CA ARG A 105 -16.54 -25.69 7.12
C ARG A 105 -15.60 -24.69 7.78
N THR A 106 -16.02 -23.44 7.94
CA THR A 106 -15.31 -22.48 8.77
C THR A 106 -15.27 -22.99 10.21
N VAL A 107 -14.08 -23.38 10.67
CA VAL A 107 -13.87 -23.96 12.01
C VAL A 107 -13.71 -22.87 13.08
N SER A 108 -13.16 -21.71 12.72
CA SER A 108 -13.01 -20.56 13.60
C SER A 108 -13.35 -19.26 12.88
N LYS A 109 -14.37 -18.55 13.36
CA LYS A 109 -14.72 -17.20 12.85
C LYS A 109 -13.66 -16.16 13.24
N ALA A 110 -12.95 -16.39 14.35
CA ALA A 110 -11.94 -15.47 14.89
C ALA A 110 -10.61 -15.50 14.15
N ALA A 111 -10.31 -16.61 13.45
CA ALA A 111 -9.11 -16.68 12.61
C ALA A 111 -9.21 -15.78 11.38
N GLY A 112 -10.42 -15.38 10.97
CA GLY A 112 -10.67 -14.45 9.87
C GLY A 112 -10.11 -14.91 8.52
N PHE A 113 -10.31 -14.07 7.51
CA PHE A 113 -9.58 -14.15 6.25
C PHE A 113 -9.00 -12.76 5.98
N ALA A 114 -7.72 -12.70 5.60
CA ALA A 114 -7.08 -11.46 5.20
C ALA A 114 -6.65 -11.57 3.74
N LYS A 115 -6.79 -10.46 3.00
CA LYS A 115 -6.16 -10.34 1.67
C LYS A 115 -4.65 -10.41 1.86
N PHE A 116 -3.99 -11.30 1.13
CA PHE A 116 -2.58 -11.61 1.32
C PHE A 116 -1.70 -10.35 1.20
N ASP A 117 -1.91 -9.54 0.15
CA ASP A 117 -1.09 -8.35 -0.09
C ASP A 117 -1.30 -7.27 0.98
N ASP A 118 -2.55 -7.02 1.39
CA ASP A 118 -2.86 -6.06 2.47
C ASP A 118 -2.25 -6.50 3.80
N TRP A 119 -2.32 -7.80 4.11
CA TRP A 119 -1.76 -8.38 5.32
C TRP A 119 -0.22 -8.30 5.28
N LEU A 120 0.37 -8.58 4.12
CA LEU A 120 1.82 -8.50 3.89
C LEU A 120 2.34 -7.06 3.99
N GLU A 121 1.64 -6.09 3.41
CA GLU A 121 1.97 -4.66 3.53
C GLU A 121 1.89 -4.23 5.00
N LYS A 122 0.79 -4.55 5.67
CA LYS A 122 0.61 -4.21 7.09
C LYS A 122 1.70 -4.81 7.94
N ILE A 123 2.01 -6.09 7.81
CA ILE A 123 3.02 -6.72 8.68
C ILE A 123 4.42 -6.17 8.42
N THR A 124 4.71 -5.83 7.16
CA THR A 124 5.96 -5.16 6.79
C THR A 124 6.08 -3.77 7.44
N GLU A 125 4.97 -3.02 7.51
CA GLU A 125 4.90 -1.77 8.27
C GLU A 125 5.11 -2.00 9.78
N ARG A 126 4.42 -3.00 10.38
CA ARG A 126 4.53 -3.32 11.83
C ARG A 126 5.94 -3.74 12.21
N ARG A 127 6.65 -4.42 11.31
CA ARG A 127 8.08 -4.77 11.48
C ARG A 127 8.92 -3.53 11.79
N GLY A 128 8.62 -2.39 11.18
CA GLY A 128 9.36 -1.14 11.36
C GLY A 128 9.10 -0.47 12.71
N TRP A 129 8.04 -0.87 13.42
CA TRP A 129 7.71 -0.33 14.74
C TRP A 129 8.44 -1.06 15.86
N VAL A 130 8.92 -2.27 15.62
CA VAL A 130 9.54 -3.11 16.64
C VAL A 130 11.03 -2.83 16.71
N CYS A 131 11.54 -2.67 17.92
CA CYS A 131 12.96 -2.48 18.19
C CYS A 131 13.46 -3.41 19.28
N ARG A 132 14.76 -3.67 19.26
CA ARG A 132 15.48 -4.32 20.35
C ARG A 132 15.95 -3.26 21.35
N ILE A 133 15.61 -3.42 22.62
CA ILE A 133 16.12 -2.58 23.71
C ILE A 133 17.45 -3.17 24.16
N GLU A 134 18.52 -2.38 24.15
CA GLU A 134 19.87 -2.87 24.42
C GLU A 134 20.77 -1.80 25.06
N ASP A 135 21.89 -2.26 25.61
CA ASP A 135 23.05 -1.43 25.86
C ASP A 135 23.99 -1.50 24.65
N PRO A 136 24.20 -0.42 23.87
CA PRO A 136 25.00 -0.48 22.64
C PRO A 136 26.47 -0.80 22.90
N ARG A 137 26.97 -0.62 24.13
CA ARG A 137 28.34 -1.03 24.52
C ARG A 137 28.46 -2.55 24.63
N HIS A 138 27.34 -3.23 24.81
CA HIS A 138 27.22 -4.67 24.91
C HIS A 138 26.12 -5.13 23.95
N SER A 139 26.29 -4.96 22.64
CA SER A 139 25.26 -5.27 21.62
C SER A 139 24.74 -6.71 21.62
N ARG A 140 25.43 -7.65 22.31
CA ARG A 140 24.93 -9.02 22.58
C ARG A 140 24.03 -9.13 23.82
N LYS A 141 23.90 -8.06 24.60
CA LYS A 141 23.11 -7.97 25.83
C LYS A 141 21.84 -7.19 25.53
N ALA A 142 20.97 -7.81 24.74
CA ALA A 142 19.60 -7.34 24.59
C ALA A 142 18.88 -7.45 25.93
N LEU A 143 18.14 -6.41 26.30
CA LEU A 143 17.38 -6.34 27.54
C LEU A 143 15.92 -6.76 27.31
N GLY A 144 15.41 -6.49 26.11
CA GLY A 144 14.01 -6.74 25.76
C GLY A 144 13.67 -6.26 24.36
N THR A 145 12.37 -6.20 24.09
CA THR A 145 11.76 -5.67 22.88
C THR A 145 10.98 -4.39 23.22
N GLY A 146 10.87 -3.48 22.26
CA GLY A 146 10.04 -2.29 22.38
C GLY A 146 9.23 -2.02 21.11
N LEU A 147 8.18 -1.22 21.26
CA LEU A 147 7.24 -0.83 20.20
C LEU A 147 7.22 0.70 20.05
N LEU A 148 7.41 1.20 18.84
CA LEU A 148 7.23 2.60 18.50
C LEU A 148 5.74 2.99 18.53
N VAL A 149 5.39 3.92 19.42
CA VAL A 149 4.02 4.41 19.70
C VAL A 149 3.82 5.91 19.47
N GLY A 150 4.84 6.56 18.91
CA GLY A 150 4.87 7.96 18.51
C GLY A 150 6.11 8.21 17.65
N PRO A 151 6.29 9.43 17.12
CA PRO A 151 7.46 9.78 16.31
C PRO A 151 8.79 9.45 16.97
N ASP A 152 8.88 9.66 18.29
CA ASP A 152 10.04 9.47 19.15
C ASP A 152 9.69 8.76 20.48
N LEU A 153 8.57 8.03 20.51
CA LEU A 153 8.06 7.38 21.72
C LEU A 153 8.09 5.87 21.58
N VAL A 154 8.72 5.17 22.53
CA VAL A 154 8.82 3.71 22.54
C VAL A 154 8.18 3.15 23.81
N LEU A 155 7.32 2.15 23.65
CA LEU A 155 6.70 1.38 24.73
C LEU A 155 7.46 0.06 24.92
N THR A 156 7.81 -0.28 26.16
CA THR A 156 8.39 -1.58 26.56
C THR A 156 7.90 -1.96 27.96
N ASN A 157 8.37 -3.06 28.54
CA ASN A 157 8.03 -3.39 29.93
C ASN A 157 8.84 -2.57 30.93
N TYR A 158 8.26 -2.33 32.11
CA TYR A 158 8.99 -1.70 33.21
C TYR A 158 10.19 -2.55 33.63
N HIS A 159 10.01 -3.87 33.77
CA HIS A 159 11.11 -4.75 34.20
C HIS A 159 12.28 -4.82 33.21
N VAL A 160 12.08 -4.49 31.93
CA VAL A 160 13.17 -4.42 30.92
C VAL A 160 14.12 -3.25 31.22
N VAL A 161 13.59 -2.16 31.79
CA VAL A 161 14.35 -0.91 32.03
C VAL A 161 14.43 -0.52 33.50
N MET A 162 13.98 -1.37 34.43
CA MET A 162 13.84 -1.01 35.86
C MET A 162 15.15 -0.64 36.54
N ASP A 163 16.30 -1.17 36.08
CA ASP A 163 17.61 -0.80 36.62
C ASP A 163 18.03 0.63 36.24
N TYR A 164 17.35 1.25 35.27
CA TYR A 164 17.58 2.62 34.79
C TYR A 164 16.55 3.62 35.34
N LEU A 165 15.54 3.12 36.05
CA LEU A 165 14.51 3.90 36.72
C LEU A 165 14.83 4.07 38.20
N PRO A 166 14.34 5.14 38.86
CA PRO A 166 14.40 5.24 40.31
C PRO A 166 13.65 4.06 40.96
N GLY A 167 14.20 3.53 42.05
CA GLY A 167 13.56 2.44 42.78
C GLY A 167 12.21 2.86 43.38
N PRO A 168 11.33 1.91 43.73
CA PRO A 168 10.03 2.21 44.36
C PRO A 168 10.14 3.00 45.68
N ASP A 169 11.28 2.92 46.34
CA ASP A 169 11.66 3.65 47.56
C ASP A 169 12.28 5.03 47.29
N GLY A 170 12.38 5.44 46.02
CA GLY A 170 13.04 6.68 45.60
C GLY A 170 14.56 6.58 45.52
N SER A 171 15.14 5.37 45.62
CA SER A 171 16.56 5.15 45.41
C SER A 171 17.00 5.54 43.99
N ALA A 172 18.24 5.98 43.86
CA ALA A 172 18.81 6.34 42.56
C ALA A 172 18.87 5.12 41.63
N PRO A 173 18.74 5.31 40.31
CA PRO A 173 18.90 4.24 39.33
C PRO A 173 20.23 3.48 39.50
N LYS A 174 20.22 2.16 39.25
CA LYS A 174 21.44 1.34 39.29
C LYS A 174 22.33 1.56 38.07
N SER A 175 21.73 1.94 36.94
CA SER A 175 22.37 2.16 35.65
C SER A 175 21.97 3.51 35.07
N ASP A 176 22.85 4.10 34.27
CA ASP A 176 22.60 5.38 33.61
C ASP A 176 21.78 5.18 32.33
N ALA A 177 20.70 5.93 32.16
CA ALA A 177 19.81 5.86 31.01
C ALA A 177 20.50 6.21 29.68
N SER A 178 21.60 6.96 29.70
CA SER A 178 22.44 7.22 28.52
C SER A 178 23.07 5.95 27.92
N GLN A 179 23.03 4.85 28.67
CA GLN A 179 23.51 3.54 28.25
C GLN A 179 22.43 2.70 27.54
N LEU A 180 21.22 3.22 27.38
CA LEU A 180 20.13 2.56 26.67
C LEU A 180 19.99 3.08 25.24
N ALA A 181 19.74 2.14 24.32
CA ALA A 181 19.34 2.46 22.96
C ALA A 181 18.25 1.50 22.47
N CYS A 182 17.51 1.96 21.47
CA CYS A 182 16.54 1.19 20.71
C CYS A 182 17.12 0.89 19.33
N ARG A 183 17.30 -0.38 18.98
CA ARG A 183 17.78 -0.81 17.66
C ARG A 183 16.59 -1.22 16.79
N PHE A 184 16.30 -0.42 15.78
CA PHE A 184 15.28 -0.68 14.76
C PHE A 184 15.86 -1.44 13.57
N ASP A 185 15.00 -2.02 12.73
CA ASP A 185 15.37 -2.66 11.45
C ASP A 185 16.39 -3.81 11.58
N PHE A 186 16.55 -4.37 12.79
CA PHE A 186 17.42 -5.52 13.07
C PHE A 186 16.69 -6.82 12.74
N SER A 187 16.66 -7.21 11.46
CA SER A 187 15.88 -8.36 10.97
C SER A 187 16.70 -9.49 10.37
N THR A 188 18.04 -9.38 10.34
CA THR A 188 18.91 -10.45 9.82
C THR A 188 20.16 -10.62 10.67
N GLU A 189 20.76 -11.81 10.63
CA GLU A 189 22.05 -12.11 11.27
C GLU A 189 23.26 -11.55 10.48
N GLN A 190 23.00 -10.84 9.36
CA GLN A 190 24.08 -10.29 8.54
C GLN A 190 24.64 -9.02 9.19
N PRO A 191 25.95 -8.96 9.54
CA PRO A 191 26.53 -7.80 10.24
C PRO A 191 26.43 -6.47 9.46
N GLN A 192 26.18 -6.52 8.16
CA GLN A 192 26.02 -5.33 7.30
C GLN A 192 24.62 -4.73 7.39
N LEU A 193 23.65 -5.46 7.96
CA LEU A 193 22.25 -5.08 8.15
C LEU A 193 21.92 -5.09 9.66
N ASP A 194 22.81 -4.49 10.45
CA ASP A 194 22.74 -4.48 11.92
C ASP A 194 21.64 -3.55 12.47
N GLY A 195 20.81 -2.97 11.60
CA GLY A 195 19.72 -2.06 11.98
C GLY A 195 20.19 -0.66 12.39
N THR A 196 19.23 0.18 12.77
CA THR A 196 19.44 1.58 13.20
C THR A 196 19.37 1.69 14.71
N VAL A 197 20.49 2.04 15.35
CA VAL A 197 20.58 2.22 16.80
C VAL A 197 20.26 3.68 17.16
N VAL A 198 19.18 3.90 17.92
CA VAL A 198 18.75 5.22 18.37
C VAL A 198 18.85 5.31 19.90
N PRO A 199 19.73 6.15 20.46
CA PRO A 199 19.83 6.37 21.90
C PRO A 199 18.56 7.00 22.49
N LEU A 200 18.37 6.86 23.80
CA LEU A 200 17.35 7.63 24.53
C LEU A 200 17.77 9.11 24.64
N VAL A 201 16.80 10.01 24.87
CA VAL A 201 17.13 11.41 25.22
C VAL A 201 17.87 11.47 26.55
N THR A 202 18.75 12.45 26.71
CA THR A 202 19.49 12.64 27.98
C THR A 202 18.60 13.17 29.09
N ASP A 203 17.64 14.04 28.74
CA ASP A 203 16.80 14.73 29.70
C ASP A 203 15.44 14.04 29.80
N SER A 204 15.12 13.50 30.99
CA SER A 204 13.86 12.82 31.29
C SER A 204 13.46 11.73 30.26
N PRO A 205 14.30 10.70 30.05
CA PRO A 205 14.04 9.64 29.08
C PRO A 205 12.79 8.80 29.35
N PHE A 206 12.34 8.74 30.59
CA PHE A 206 11.17 7.95 31.02
C PHE A 206 9.98 8.86 31.30
N LEU A 207 8.95 8.77 30.47
CA LEU A 207 7.81 9.69 30.51
C LEU A 207 6.66 9.18 31.40
N SER A 208 6.43 7.88 31.41
CA SER A 208 5.41 7.22 32.23
C SER A 208 5.75 5.76 32.39
N PHE A 209 5.52 5.18 33.56
CA PHE A 209 5.75 3.76 33.79
C PHE A 209 4.86 3.24 34.92
N ALA A 210 4.68 1.92 34.95
CA ALA A 210 3.96 1.20 36.00
C ALA A 210 4.68 -0.12 36.31
N PRO A 211 4.86 -0.49 37.59
CA PRO A 211 5.57 -1.71 37.96
C PRO A 211 4.80 -2.98 37.55
N PHE A 212 5.51 -4.10 37.52
CA PHE A 212 4.88 -5.43 37.46
C PHE A 212 4.28 -5.81 38.81
N SER A 213 3.31 -6.72 38.79
CA SER A 213 2.69 -7.23 40.00
C SER A 213 3.57 -8.26 40.67
N ARG A 214 3.60 -8.25 42.01
CA ARG A 214 4.21 -9.34 42.79
C ARG A 214 3.55 -10.72 42.55
N PHE A 215 2.36 -10.74 41.95
CA PHE A 215 1.62 -11.96 41.61
C PHE A 215 1.94 -12.48 40.20
N ASP A 216 2.66 -11.70 39.37
CA ASP A 216 3.07 -12.14 38.02
C ASP A 216 4.07 -13.33 38.03
N PRO A 217 5.04 -13.42 38.96
CA PRO A 217 5.97 -14.55 39.06
C PRO A 217 5.39 -15.81 39.70
N GLY A 218 4.07 -15.97 39.77
CA GLY A 218 3.42 -17.16 40.34
C GLY A 218 2.22 -16.78 41.19
N ASP A 219 1.07 -17.38 40.87
CA ASP A 219 -0.23 -17.27 41.54
C ASP A 219 -0.13 -17.65 43.05
N ARG A 220 0.51 -16.79 43.86
CA ARG A 220 0.50 -16.85 45.34
C ARG A 220 -0.84 -16.37 45.90
N GLY A 221 -1.94 -16.84 45.31
CA GLY A 221 -3.31 -16.58 45.75
C GLY A 221 -3.81 -15.14 45.60
N GLY A 222 -3.26 -14.36 44.67
CA GLY A 222 -3.71 -12.99 44.40
C GLY A 222 -3.68 -12.64 42.92
N LEU A 223 -4.42 -11.60 42.53
CA LEU A 223 -4.56 -11.14 41.16
C LEU A 223 -3.82 -9.81 40.95
N PRO A 224 -3.11 -9.62 39.81
CA PRO A 224 -2.47 -8.34 39.48
C PRO A 224 -3.47 -7.19 39.42
N ALA A 225 -3.17 -6.06 40.07
CA ALA A 225 -4.04 -4.88 40.01
C ALA A 225 -3.93 -4.17 38.65
N PRO A 226 -4.96 -3.42 38.19
CA PRO A 226 -4.90 -2.72 36.91
C PRO A 226 -3.74 -1.72 36.74
N HIS A 227 -3.25 -1.13 37.84
CA HIS A 227 -2.12 -0.20 37.84
C HIS A 227 -0.75 -0.91 37.91
N GLU A 228 -0.72 -2.24 38.05
CA GLU A 228 0.49 -3.05 37.97
C GLU A 228 0.66 -3.57 36.54
N ALA A 229 0.76 -2.64 35.60
CA ALA A 229 0.69 -2.89 34.16
C ALA A 229 2.05 -3.17 33.50
N ASP A 230 3.14 -3.24 34.26
CA ASP A 230 4.50 -3.58 33.80
C ASP A 230 4.91 -2.92 32.48
N TYR A 231 4.82 -1.60 32.40
CA TYR A 231 5.18 -0.88 31.19
C TYR A 231 6.06 0.34 31.48
N ALA A 232 6.85 0.75 30.50
CA ALA A 232 7.59 1.99 30.48
C ALA A 232 7.45 2.66 29.10
N LEU A 233 7.12 3.95 29.11
CA LEU A 233 7.09 4.82 27.94
C LEU A 233 8.38 5.64 27.91
N LEU A 234 9.19 5.40 26.90
CA LEU A 234 10.52 5.97 26.69
C LEU A 234 10.46 7.05 25.61
N ARG A 235 11.36 8.04 25.69
CA ARG A 235 11.63 8.97 24.59
C ARG A 235 13.01 8.70 23.98
N ILE A 236 13.03 8.44 22.68
CA ILE A 236 14.25 8.27 21.90
C ILE A 236 14.73 9.63 21.34
N SER A 237 16.03 9.74 21.07
CA SER A 237 16.68 10.98 20.67
C SER A 237 16.32 11.46 19.26
N GLU A 238 15.82 10.56 18.41
CA GLU A 238 15.43 10.85 17.03
C GLU A 238 13.95 10.55 16.79
N LYS A 239 13.31 11.39 15.97
CA LYS A 239 11.91 11.20 15.55
C LYS A 239 11.80 10.19 14.39
N ILE A 240 12.32 8.98 14.61
CA ILE A 240 12.46 7.93 13.60
C ILE A 240 11.12 7.51 12.98
N GLY A 241 10.00 7.73 13.67
CA GLY A 241 8.65 7.51 13.14
C GLY A 241 8.26 8.47 12.00
N ASN A 242 8.95 9.61 11.85
CA ASN A 242 8.70 10.62 10.82
C ASN A 242 9.52 10.43 9.53
N GLU A 243 10.35 9.38 9.40
CA GLU A 243 11.20 9.13 8.22
C GLU A 243 10.41 8.76 6.93
N GLY A 244 9.11 9.04 6.89
CA GLY A 244 8.22 8.77 5.78
C GLY A 244 7.38 7.52 6.01
N LYS A 245 7.93 6.33 5.73
CA LYS A 245 7.17 5.07 5.66
C LYS A 245 6.99 4.33 7.00
N ARG A 246 7.87 4.58 8.00
CA ARG A 246 7.88 3.77 9.26
C ARG A 246 6.59 3.92 10.05
N LYS A 247 6.05 5.14 10.20
CA LYS A 247 4.86 5.43 11.03
C LYS A 247 5.04 4.84 12.45
N TRP A 248 3.96 4.62 13.19
CA TRP A 248 3.99 4.04 14.54
C TRP A 248 2.62 3.46 14.92
N SER A 249 2.58 2.67 15.99
CA SER A 249 1.32 2.19 16.57
C SER A 249 0.64 3.29 17.38
N LEU A 250 -0.53 3.76 16.94
CA LEU A 250 -1.32 4.72 17.72
C LEU A 250 -2.01 4.00 18.89
N LEU A 251 -1.74 4.43 20.12
CA LEU A 251 -2.35 3.86 21.32
C LEU A 251 -3.85 4.16 21.44
N SER A 252 -4.37 5.10 20.65
CA SER A 252 -5.81 5.38 20.53
C SER A 252 -6.56 4.37 19.67
N ASN A 253 -5.88 3.55 18.86
CA ASN A 253 -6.50 2.52 18.04
C ASN A 253 -6.83 1.28 18.88
N MET A 254 -7.62 1.45 19.94
CA MET A 254 -8.06 0.35 20.79
C MET A 254 -9.07 -0.50 20.04
N VAL A 255 -8.84 -1.81 20.07
CA VAL A 255 -9.73 -2.82 19.52
C VAL A 255 -10.26 -3.72 20.63
N PRO A 256 -11.40 -4.41 20.44
CA PRO A 256 -11.89 -5.37 21.42
C PRO A 256 -10.84 -6.41 21.76
N ARG A 257 -10.80 -6.81 23.03
CA ARG A 257 -9.88 -7.84 23.49
C ARG A 257 -10.14 -9.15 22.75
N PRO A 258 -9.08 -9.86 22.31
CA PRO A 258 -9.24 -11.18 21.74
C PRO A 258 -9.72 -12.16 22.82
N ALA A 259 -10.64 -13.04 22.45
CA ALA A 259 -11.14 -14.12 23.30
C ALA A 259 -10.46 -15.44 22.94
N PRO A 260 -10.45 -16.47 23.80
CA PRO A 260 -10.02 -17.80 23.37
C PRO A 260 -11.00 -18.37 22.32
N PRO A 261 -10.53 -19.00 21.22
CA PRO A 261 -9.15 -19.25 20.80
C PRO A 261 -8.66 -18.33 19.66
N ASP A 262 -8.91 -17.02 19.75
CA ASP A 262 -8.52 -16.04 18.74
C ASP A 262 -7.01 -16.06 18.48
N ALA A 263 -6.61 -15.81 17.23
CA ALA A 263 -5.21 -15.81 16.84
C ALA A 263 -4.44 -14.64 17.48
N LEU A 264 -3.20 -14.90 17.88
CA LEU A 264 -2.28 -13.92 18.44
C LEU A 264 -0.92 -14.00 17.76
N ILE A 265 -0.46 -12.87 17.23
CA ILE A 265 0.81 -12.71 16.51
C ILE A 265 1.74 -11.86 17.37
N ILE A 266 2.97 -12.32 17.59
CA ILE A 266 4.00 -11.58 18.33
C ILE A 266 5.19 -11.33 17.42
N LEU A 267 5.59 -10.06 17.30
CA LEU A 267 6.84 -9.63 16.67
C LEU A 267 7.85 -9.30 17.78
N GLN A 268 8.99 -9.97 17.78
CA GLN A 268 9.87 -10.03 18.96
C GLN A 268 11.35 -10.21 18.63
N HIS A 269 12.22 -9.88 19.59
CA HIS A 269 13.66 -10.17 19.57
C HIS A 269 14.04 -11.26 20.61
N PRO A 270 13.66 -12.54 20.39
CA PRO A 270 13.91 -13.62 21.34
C PRO A 270 15.42 -13.89 21.44
N GLU A 271 15.93 -14.06 22.65
CA GLU A 271 17.34 -14.09 23.05
C GLU A 271 18.17 -12.91 22.49
N GLY A 272 17.50 -11.80 22.19
CA GLY A 272 18.12 -10.67 21.50
C GLY A 272 18.44 -10.92 20.03
N SER A 273 17.99 -12.03 19.44
CA SER A 273 18.19 -12.33 18.02
C SER A 273 17.44 -11.35 17.10
N PRO A 274 17.73 -11.34 15.79
CA PRO A 274 16.99 -10.54 14.83
C PRO A 274 15.49 -10.80 14.90
N LEU A 275 14.70 -9.82 14.46
CA LEU A 275 13.25 -9.82 14.56
C LEU A 275 12.64 -11.15 14.08
N LYS A 276 11.88 -11.80 14.96
CA LYS A 276 11.13 -13.03 14.67
C LYS A 276 9.64 -12.81 14.85
N LEU A 277 8.86 -13.63 14.16
CA LEU A 277 7.41 -13.68 14.24
C LEU A 277 7.00 -15.02 14.85
N ALA A 278 6.10 -14.99 15.83
CA ALA A 278 5.43 -16.17 16.36
C ALA A 278 3.90 -16.02 16.24
N ILE A 279 3.22 -17.12 15.92
CA ILE A 279 1.76 -17.19 15.82
C ILE A 279 1.27 -18.25 16.80
N GLY A 280 0.26 -17.90 17.59
CA GLY A 280 -0.44 -18.81 18.47
C GLY A 280 -1.89 -18.35 18.65
N THR A 281 -2.48 -18.74 19.77
CA THR A 281 -3.87 -18.45 20.10
C THR A 281 -3.99 -17.97 21.55
N VAL A 282 -4.97 -17.10 21.79
CA VAL A 282 -5.41 -16.75 23.14
C VAL A 282 -5.97 -17.99 23.83
N VAL A 283 -5.52 -18.22 25.05
CA VAL A 283 -5.93 -19.36 25.88
C VAL A 283 -6.91 -18.93 26.96
N GLN A 284 -6.67 -17.78 27.59
CA GLN A 284 -7.50 -17.31 28.70
C GLN A 284 -7.32 -15.82 28.97
N LEU A 285 -8.31 -15.19 29.60
CA LEU A 285 -8.08 -14.01 30.44
C LEU A 285 -8.08 -14.45 31.90
N ASN A 286 -7.18 -13.90 32.71
CA ASN A 286 -7.24 -14.13 34.16
C ASN A 286 -8.53 -13.54 34.76
N GLU A 287 -8.87 -13.94 35.98
CA GLU A 287 -10.19 -13.66 36.60
C GLU A 287 -10.59 -12.18 36.63
N ASN A 288 -9.64 -11.28 36.93
CA ASN A 288 -9.87 -9.84 36.93
C ASN A 288 -9.48 -9.15 35.62
N GLN A 289 -9.22 -9.93 34.57
CA GLN A 289 -8.95 -9.45 33.22
C GLN A 289 -7.76 -8.47 33.13
N THR A 290 -6.73 -8.65 33.95
CA THR A 290 -5.48 -7.86 33.89
C THR A 290 -4.35 -8.55 33.13
N ARG A 291 -4.51 -9.83 32.79
CA ARG A 291 -3.56 -10.62 32.01
C ARG A 291 -4.28 -11.41 30.93
N LEU A 292 -3.77 -11.28 29.71
CA LEU A 292 -4.16 -12.10 28.57
C LEU A 292 -3.15 -13.26 28.46
N ARG A 293 -3.60 -14.50 28.61
CA ARG A 293 -2.79 -15.72 28.50
C ARG A 293 -2.96 -16.34 27.12
N TYR A 294 -1.87 -16.82 26.53
CA TYR A 294 -1.80 -17.36 25.18
C TYR A 294 -0.70 -18.44 25.06
N ASN A 295 -0.75 -19.25 24.01
CA ASN A 295 0.25 -20.30 23.75
C ASN A 295 1.29 -19.91 22.68
N THR A 296 1.36 -18.62 22.32
CA THR A 296 2.37 -18.11 21.38
C THR A 296 3.77 -18.17 21.99
N ASN A 297 4.73 -18.77 21.29
CA ASN A 297 6.11 -18.96 21.78
C ASN A 297 6.85 -17.63 22.00
N THR A 298 7.59 -17.54 23.11
CA THR A 298 8.46 -16.43 23.49
C THR A 298 9.68 -16.97 24.24
N GLU A 299 10.82 -16.29 24.14
CA GLU A 299 12.05 -16.61 24.88
C GLU A 299 12.55 -15.36 25.64
N GLY A 300 13.69 -15.44 26.34
CA GLY A 300 14.29 -14.26 26.98
C GLY A 300 14.46 -13.12 25.97
N GLY A 301 14.38 -11.85 26.40
CA GLY A 301 14.42 -10.71 25.45
C GLY A 301 13.12 -10.44 24.67
N SER A 302 12.13 -11.32 24.73
CA SER A 302 10.80 -11.08 24.15
C SER A 302 9.97 -10.09 24.97
N SER A 303 10.28 -9.87 26.24
CA SER A 303 9.59 -8.91 27.10
C SER A 303 9.48 -7.53 26.45
N GLY A 304 8.28 -6.96 26.42
CA GLY A 304 7.95 -5.69 25.78
C GLY A 304 7.56 -5.82 24.31
N SER A 305 7.43 -7.04 23.79
CA SER A 305 6.96 -7.28 22.43
C SER A 305 5.49 -6.94 22.27
N PRO A 306 5.09 -6.31 21.14
CA PRO A 306 3.68 -6.13 20.82
C PRO A 306 3.00 -7.47 20.53
N CYS A 307 1.82 -7.66 21.09
CA CYS A 307 0.90 -8.73 20.73
C CYS A 307 -0.19 -8.15 19.83
N PHE A 308 -0.34 -8.71 18.63
CA PHE A 308 -1.33 -8.33 17.66
C PHE A 308 -2.42 -9.40 17.49
N ASN A 309 -3.64 -8.99 17.17
CA ASN A 309 -4.66 -9.91 16.64
C ASN A 309 -4.35 -10.28 15.17
N PHE A 310 -5.18 -11.11 14.55
CA PHE A 310 -5.00 -11.53 13.15
C PHE A 310 -4.96 -10.36 12.15
N ASN A 311 -5.68 -9.27 12.45
CA ASN A 311 -5.73 -8.05 11.63
C ASN A 311 -4.51 -7.13 11.82
N LEU A 312 -3.53 -7.54 12.63
CA LEU A 312 -2.31 -6.80 12.95
C LEU A 312 -2.59 -5.52 13.76
N GLU A 313 -3.61 -5.58 14.61
CA GLU A 313 -4.01 -4.54 15.56
C GLU A 313 -3.48 -4.87 16.95
N LEU A 314 -2.92 -3.88 17.66
CA LEU A 314 -2.26 -4.08 18.95
C LEU A 314 -3.30 -4.39 20.04
N VAL A 315 -3.14 -5.51 20.75
CA VAL A 315 -4.08 -5.96 21.80
C VAL A 315 -3.45 -6.09 23.18
N ALA A 316 -2.15 -6.40 23.25
CA ALA A 316 -1.44 -6.57 24.51
C ALA A 316 0.07 -6.30 24.35
N LEU A 317 0.76 -6.17 25.48
CA LEU A 317 2.22 -6.10 25.59
C LEU A 317 2.71 -7.37 26.30
N HIS A 318 3.50 -8.20 25.64
CA HIS A 318 4.05 -9.41 26.26
C HIS A 318 4.99 -9.05 27.41
N HIS A 319 4.88 -9.75 28.54
CA HIS A 319 5.69 -9.44 29.72
C HIS A 319 6.16 -10.64 30.55
N GLY A 320 5.61 -11.84 30.33
CA GLY A 320 6.03 -13.00 31.11
C GLY A 320 5.49 -14.32 30.58
N GLY A 321 6.10 -15.40 31.07
CA GLY A 321 5.68 -16.77 30.81
C GLY A 321 4.99 -17.40 32.02
N ASP A 322 4.62 -18.67 31.88
CA ASP A 322 4.17 -19.50 32.99
C ASP A 322 5.22 -19.47 34.12
N PRO A 323 4.85 -18.99 35.32
CA PRO A 323 5.80 -18.83 36.41
C PRO A 323 6.23 -20.15 37.06
N ASP A 324 5.51 -21.25 36.81
CA ASP A 324 5.83 -22.54 37.38
C ASP A 324 6.95 -23.25 36.59
N HIS A 325 8.18 -22.95 36.95
CA HIS A 325 9.37 -23.58 36.37
C HIS A 325 9.54 -25.07 36.73
N SER A 326 8.65 -25.65 37.56
CA SER A 326 8.70 -27.10 37.88
C SER A 326 8.11 -27.97 36.77
N ARG A 327 7.38 -27.37 35.84
CA ARG A 327 6.75 -28.02 34.68
C ARG A 327 7.06 -27.25 33.40
N ASN A 328 6.68 -27.84 32.27
CA ASN A 328 6.73 -27.12 31.00
C ASN A 328 5.73 -25.97 31.05
N ALA A 329 6.14 -24.80 30.54
CA ALA A 329 5.26 -23.65 30.48
C ALA A 329 4.01 -23.97 29.66
N GLU A 330 2.82 -23.73 30.22
CA GLU A 330 1.54 -23.98 29.56
C GLU A 330 1.03 -22.75 28.81
N PHE A 331 1.45 -21.57 29.23
CA PHE A 331 1.06 -20.30 28.64
C PHE A 331 2.18 -19.27 28.74
N ASN A 332 2.14 -18.31 27.83
CA ASN A 332 2.71 -16.99 28.00
C ASN A 332 1.60 -15.99 28.32
N GLN A 333 1.99 -14.82 28.82
CA GLN A 333 1.05 -13.77 29.15
C GLN A 333 1.52 -12.38 28.74
N GLY A 334 0.53 -11.52 28.53
CA GLY A 334 0.70 -10.11 28.20
C GLY A 334 -0.30 -9.25 28.95
N VAL A 335 0.05 -7.97 29.12
CA VAL A 335 -0.82 -6.96 29.70
C VAL A 335 -1.71 -6.38 28.60
N PRO A 336 -3.05 -6.43 28.71
CA PRO A 336 -3.95 -5.80 27.75
C PRO A 336 -3.61 -4.32 27.55
N VAL A 337 -3.50 -3.88 26.30
CA VAL A 337 -3.01 -2.53 25.97
C VAL A 337 -3.90 -1.42 26.55
N GLU A 338 -5.20 -1.69 26.70
CA GLU A 338 -6.15 -0.74 27.28
C GLU A 338 -5.80 -0.34 28.72
N LEU A 339 -5.18 -1.21 29.52
CA LEU A 339 -4.77 -0.88 30.89
C LEU A 339 -3.59 0.10 30.89
N ILE A 340 -2.68 -0.08 29.93
CA ILE A 340 -1.56 0.82 29.68
C ILE A 340 -2.08 2.17 29.19
N VAL A 341 -3.03 2.17 28.24
CA VAL A 341 -3.68 3.37 27.72
C VAL A 341 -4.40 4.14 28.84
N ASP A 342 -5.15 3.47 29.68
CA ASP A 342 -5.86 4.07 30.82
C ASP A 342 -4.86 4.72 31.80
N HIS A 343 -3.77 4.02 32.12
CA HIS A 343 -2.74 4.55 33.01
C HIS A 343 -2.00 5.77 32.42
N ILE A 344 -1.62 5.72 31.13
CA ILE A 344 -0.96 6.85 30.44
C ILE A 344 -1.90 8.05 30.34
N SER A 345 -3.16 7.84 29.93
CA SER A 345 -4.13 8.93 29.73
C SER A 345 -4.45 9.67 31.04
N LYS A 346 -4.60 8.92 32.15
CA LYS A 346 -4.88 9.46 33.49
C LYS A 346 -3.66 10.02 34.21
N ASN A 347 -2.44 9.79 33.72
CA ASN A 347 -1.22 10.30 34.39
C ASN A 347 -1.19 11.85 34.39
N PRO A 348 -1.32 12.52 35.54
CA PRO A 348 -1.40 13.98 35.59
C PRO A 348 -0.05 14.66 35.37
N LYS A 349 1.07 13.92 35.48
CA LYS A 349 2.43 14.44 35.30
C LYS A 349 2.91 14.39 33.85
N LEU A 350 2.18 13.65 32.99
CA LEU A 350 2.55 13.50 31.59
C LEU A 350 2.11 14.72 30.79
N ASP A 351 3.05 15.30 30.04
CA ASP A 351 2.80 16.46 29.17
C ASP A 351 1.63 16.18 28.20
N GLN A 352 0.73 17.16 28.10
CA GLN A 352 -0.41 17.12 27.20
C GLN A 352 0.02 16.90 25.73
N ALA A 353 1.16 17.44 25.30
CA ALA A 353 1.69 17.21 23.96
C ALA A 353 2.09 15.74 23.74
N VAL A 354 2.58 15.06 24.77
CA VAL A 354 2.87 13.61 24.73
C VAL A 354 1.58 12.82 24.63
N LYS A 355 0.57 13.17 25.42
CA LYS A 355 -0.76 12.55 25.32
C LYS A 355 -1.36 12.74 23.92
N ILE A 356 -1.31 13.96 23.37
CA ILE A 356 -1.77 14.23 22.00
C ILE A 356 -0.98 13.41 20.99
N THR A 357 0.34 13.31 21.13
CA THR A 357 1.18 12.53 20.20
C THR A 357 0.90 11.02 20.28
N SER A 358 0.63 10.51 21.48
CA SER A 358 0.31 9.10 21.71
C SER A 358 -1.15 8.73 21.35
N PHE A 359 -2.08 9.69 21.36
CA PHE A 359 -3.53 9.44 21.23
C PHE A 359 -4.24 10.15 20.07
N ALA A 360 -3.71 11.23 19.50
CA ALA A 360 -4.35 11.95 18.40
C ALA A 360 -3.76 11.56 17.04
N GLN A 361 -4.63 11.28 16.07
CA GLN A 361 -4.25 11.44 14.67
C GLN A 361 -3.96 12.92 14.42
N GLN A 362 -2.92 13.22 13.63
CA GLN A 362 -2.65 14.59 13.21
C GLN A 362 -3.94 15.21 12.61
N PRO A 363 -4.39 16.38 13.05
CA PRO A 363 -5.22 17.19 12.16
C PRO A 363 -4.38 17.53 10.93
N ALA A 364 -4.93 17.31 9.74
CA ALA A 364 -4.36 17.86 8.51
C ALA A 364 -4.22 19.38 8.72
N ASN A 365 -2.98 19.90 8.71
CA ASN A 365 -2.75 21.32 8.98
C ASN A 365 -3.55 22.18 7.98
N PRO A 366 -4.36 23.15 8.44
CA PRO A 366 -4.87 24.19 7.58
C PRO A 366 -3.75 25.15 7.18
N ILE A 367 -3.73 25.50 5.89
CA ILE A 367 -2.83 26.49 5.29
C ILE A 367 -3.18 27.88 5.84
N GLY A 368 -2.20 28.57 6.42
CA GLY A 368 -2.23 30.00 6.72
C GLY A 368 -1.12 30.36 7.72
N LYS A 369 -0.33 31.41 7.59
CA LYS A 369 -0.29 32.58 6.71
C LYS A 369 1.18 32.99 6.61
N LEU A 370 1.57 33.57 5.47
CA LEU A 370 2.84 34.28 5.29
C LEU A 370 2.95 35.40 6.34
N GLU A 371 4.05 35.44 7.08
CA GLU A 371 4.59 36.67 7.66
C GLU A 371 6.01 36.88 7.16
N GLU A 372 6.25 38.12 6.79
CA GLU A 372 7.32 38.61 5.93
C GLU A 372 8.42 39.29 6.77
N THR A 373 9.67 39.11 6.33
CA THR A 373 10.87 39.95 6.57
C THR A 373 11.65 39.83 7.89
N LYS A 374 12.94 39.43 7.76
CA LYS A 374 14.12 40.33 7.87
C LYS A 374 15.40 39.65 7.35
N PRO A 375 16.29 40.33 6.59
CA PRO A 375 17.48 39.71 5.99
C PRO A 375 18.74 39.84 6.86
N LEU A 376 19.66 38.88 6.76
CA LEU A 376 21.03 38.91 7.31
C LEU A 376 22.05 38.48 6.21
N PRO A 377 23.34 38.89 6.33
CA PRO A 377 24.18 39.31 5.21
C PRO A 377 25.11 38.24 4.64
N SER A 378 25.70 38.62 3.50
CA SER A 378 26.53 37.89 2.54
C SER A 378 27.82 37.24 3.09
N PRO A 379 28.35 36.20 2.40
CA PRO A 379 29.52 35.44 2.83
C PRO A 379 30.84 36.10 2.37
N PRO A 380 31.96 35.89 3.10
CA PRO A 380 33.28 36.25 2.59
C PRO A 380 33.90 35.16 1.70
N THR A 381 34.61 35.69 0.71
CA THR A 381 35.41 35.13 -0.38
C THR A 381 36.64 34.30 0.05
N ARG A 382 37.04 33.39 -0.86
CA ARG A 382 38.17 32.44 -0.86
C ARG A 382 39.56 33.12 -1.13
N PRO A 383 40.69 32.37 -1.34
CA PRO A 383 41.72 31.82 -0.42
C PRO A 383 43.12 32.50 -0.59
N PRO A 384 44.21 31.87 -0.10
CA PRO A 384 45.37 31.68 -0.98
C PRO A 384 45.91 30.24 -1.06
N SER A 385 46.85 30.08 -1.98
CA SER A 385 47.30 28.90 -2.73
C SER A 385 48.67 28.32 -2.32
N SER A 386 49.04 27.21 -3.00
CA SER A 386 50.38 26.59 -3.19
C SER A 386 50.75 25.51 -2.17
N SER A 387 51.41 24.38 -2.50
CA SER A 387 52.30 24.06 -3.64
C SER A 387 52.44 22.54 -3.86
N LEU A 388 52.85 22.18 -5.09
CA LEU A 388 53.17 20.85 -5.63
C LEU A 388 54.34 20.13 -4.95
N THR A 389 54.30 18.80 -4.87
CA THR A 389 55.49 17.92 -5.08
C THR A 389 55.11 16.46 -5.36
N THR A 390 55.72 15.87 -6.39
CA THR A 390 55.81 14.43 -6.77
C THR A 390 57.22 14.21 -7.37
N PRO A 391 57.71 12.99 -7.69
CA PRO A 391 57.52 11.62 -7.19
C PRO A 391 58.90 10.92 -6.90
N PRO A 392 59.02 9.57 -6.76
CA PRO A 392 59.35 8.73 -7.95
C PRO A 392 58.85 7.25 -7.98
N THR A 393 58.34 6.84 -9.15
CA THR A 393 58.61 5.69 -10.07
C THR A 393 59.09 4.27 -9.60
N THR A 394 58.17 3.27 -9.73
CA THR A 394 58.19 1.85 -10.26
C THR A 394 59.36 0.84 -10.05
N PRO A 395 59.14 -0.52 -10.04
CA PRO A 395 58.67 -1.33 -11.20
C PRO A 395 57.78 -2.61 -10.93
N LEU A 396 57.21 -3.18 -12.01
CA LEU A 396 56.54 -4.51 -12.20
C LEU A 396 57.42 -5.40 -13.12
N PRO A 397 57.09 -6.67 -13.51
CA PRO A 397 56.40 -7.84 -12.91
C PRO A 397 57.30 -9.15 -13.02
N PRO A 398 56.83 -10.43 -12.89
CA PRO A 398 56.19 -11.16 -14.01
C PRO A 398 55.14 -12.27 -13.63
N SER A 399 54.68 -12.96 -14.67
CA SER A 399 53.50 -13.84 -14.91
C SER A 399 53.41 -15.25 -14.27
N ALA A 400 52.18 -15.79 -14.32
CA ALA A 400 51.62 -17.07 -13.79
C ALA A 400 52.24 -18.42 -14.22
N PRO A 401 51.80 -19.54 -13.61
CA PRO A 401 51.17 -20.62 -14.40
C PRO A 401 49.87 -21.22 -13.78
N PRO A 402 49.07 -22.01 -14.56
CA PRO A 402 47.75 -22.53 -14.20
C PRO A 402 47.81 -23.94 -13.56
N VAL A 403 46.65 -24.60 -13.29
CA VAL A 403 46.39 -26.06 -13.01
C VAL A 403 45.57 -26.26 -11.70
N ASP A 404 44.62 -27.19 -11.47
CA ASP A 404 44.06 -28.38 -12.16
C ASP A 404 42.59 -28.58 -11.71
N TRP A 405 41.67 -28.92 -12.61
CA TRP A 405 40.23 -29.11 -12.31
C TRP A 405 39.80 -30.59 -12.12
N LYS A 406 40.73 -31.54 -12.09
CA LYS A 406 40.42 -32.99 -12.10
C LYS A 406 40.46 -33.74 -10.75
N ARG A 407 40.46 -33.06 -9.60
CA ARG A 407 40.65 -33.74 -8.29
C ARG A 407 39.60 -33.54 -7.20
N ILE A 408 38.47 -32.88 -7.45
CA ILE A 408 37.37 -32.80 -6.47
C ILE A 408 36.02 -33.14 -7.12
N VAL A 409 36.02 -34.16 -7.98
CA VAL A 409 34.81 -34.86 -8.42
C VAL A 409 35.09 -36.35 -8.25
N LEU A 410 34.20 -37.06 -7.54
CA LEU A 410 34.19 -38.50 -7.26
C LEU A 410 35.10 -39.04 -6.14
N ALA A 411 34.63 -38.88 -4.90
CA ALA A 411 34.64 -39.96 -3.93
C ALA A 411 33.25 -40.05 -3.24
N LEU A 412 32.38 -40.90 -3.82
CA LEU A 412 31.36 -41.74 -3.17
C LEU A 412 30.21 -40.98 -2.46
N LEU A 413 29.03 -40.74 -3.07
CA LEU A 413 28.01 -41.74 -3.45
C LEU A 413 27.91 -42.91 -2.48
N GLY A 414 27.12 -42.72 -1.42
CA GLY A 414 26.67 -43.77 -0.50
C GLY A 414 25.86 -43.19 0.66
N ALA A 415 24.54 -43.32 0.55
CA ALA A 415 23.51 -43.04 1.57
C ALA A 415 22.97 -41.61 1.67
N ALA A 416 21.65 -41.55 1.49
CA ALA A 416 20.78 -40.39 1.44
C ALA A 416 20.69 -39.60 2.76
N ALA A 417 20.21 -38.36 2.59
CA ALA A 417 19.69 -37.44 3.61
C ALA A 417 20.73 -36.66 4.43
N LEU A 418 21.30 -35.60 3.82
CA LEU A 418 21.37 -34.21 4.34
C LEU A 418 22.41 -33.38 3.54
N GLY A 419 21.97 -32.23 2.99
CA GLY A 419 22.81 -31.13 2.45
C GLY A 419 23.42 -31.40 1.06
N VAL A 420 23.53 -30.47 0.11
CA VAL A 420 23.82 -29.03 0.20
C VAL A 420 23.47 -28.37 -1.14
N ALA A 421 23.04 -27.12 -1.07
CA ALA A 421 23.18 -26.03 -2.04
C ALA A 421 23.74 -26.37 -3.45
N ALA A 422 22.88 -26.22 -4.46
CA ALA A 422 23.29 -25.78 -5.78
C ALA A 422 22.97 -24.29 -5.91
N TYR A 423 24.01 -23.47 -5.69
CA TYR A 423 24.09 -22.08 -6.09
C TYR A 423 23.67 -21.91 -7.56
N VAL A 424 22.49 -21.35 -7.81
CA VAL A 424 22.21 -20.71 -9.09
C VAL A 424 22.73 -19.27 -8.95
N TRP A 425 23.93 -19.01 -9.48
CA TRP A 425 24.35 -17.64 -9.77
C TRP A 425 23.46 -17.11 -10.89
N ILE A 426 22.34 -16.48 -10.55
CA ILE A 426 21.73 -15.50 -11.44
C ILE A 426 22.66 -14.28 -11.35
N SER A 427 23.48 -14.05 -12.38
CA SER A 427 24.16 -12.77 -12.54
C SER A 427 23.09 -11.72 -12.87
N TRP A 428 22.65 -10.95 -11.88
CA TRP A 428 21.74 -9.83 -12.10
C TRP A 428 22.49 -8.76 -12.91
N LYS A 429 22.18 -8.62 -14.21
CA LYS A 429 22.64 -7.49 -15.02
C LYS A 429 21.59 -6.40 -14.94
N THR A 430 21.79 -5.39 -14.10
CA THR A 430 20.88 -4.24 -14.03
C THR A 430 21.25 -3.26 -15.13
N THR A 431 20.33 -2.99 -16.06
CA THR A 431 20.51 -1.92 -17.04
C THR A 431 20.21 -0.58 -16.39
N LEU A 432 21.21 0.29 -16.34
CA LEU A 432 21.11 1.63 -15.78
C LEU A 432 20.84 2.65 -16.89
N TYR A 433 19.87 3.54 -16.70
CA TYR A 433 19.66 4.72 -17.55
C TYR A 433 20.00 5.98 -16.77
N VAL A 434 20.92 6.79 -17.28
CA VAL A 434 21.39 8.03 -16.63
C VAL A 434 21.20 9.21 -17.56
N THR A 435 20.30 10.13 -17.20
CA THR A 435 20.06 11.40 -17.91
C THR A 435 20.81 12.54 -17.23
N VAL A 436 21.58 13.30 -17.99
CA VAL A 436 22.36 14.45 -17.53
C VAL A 436 21.76 15.72 -18.11
N LEU A 437 21.37 16.64 -17.24
CA LEU A 437 20.72 17.90 -17.56
C LEU A 437 21.60 19.10 -17.12
N ALA A 438 21.45 20.21 -17.83
CA ALA A 438 22.13 21.46 -17.55
C ALA A 438 21.65 22.08 -16.23
N GLU A 439 22.23 23.21 -15.83
CA GLU A 439 21.89 23.89 -14.57
C GLU A 439 20.43 24.34 -14.49
N ASP A 440 19.79 24.56 -15.63
CA ASP A 440 18.37 24.90 -15.73
C ASP A 440 17.44 23.73 -15.35
N GLY A 441 17.97 22.50 -15.24
CA GLY A 441 17.23 21.30 -14.90
C GLY A 441 16.37 20.72 -16.03
N HIS A 442 16.48 21.24 -17.26
CA HIS A 442 15.62 20.86 -18.38
C HIS A 442 16.41 20.62 -19.68
N THR A 443 17.55 21.30 -19.89
CA THR A 443 18.33 21.18 -21.12
C THR A 443 19.24 19.95 -21.07
N PRO A 444 19.15 18.98 -22.00
CA PRO A 444 20.02 17.81 -21.98
C PRO A 444 21.49 18.11 -22.28
N VAL A 445 22.41 17.44 -21.58
CA VAL A 445 23.85 17.55 -21.79
C VAL A 445 24.34 16.35 -22.59
N ALA A 446 24.51 16.54 -23.89
CA ALA A 446 25.07 15.53 -24.78
C ALA A 446 26.58 15.35 -24.58
N SER A 447 27.10 14.16 -24.90
CA SER A 447 28.52 13.82 -24.87
C SER A 447 29.18 13.91 -23.47
N ALA A 448 28.40 13.85 -22.39
CA ALA A 448 28.90 13.68 -21.04
C ALA A 448 29.32 12.22 -20.83
N ARG A 449 30.51 11.99 -20.26
CA ARG A 449 30.96 10.65 -19.88
C ARG A 449 30.38 10.29 -18.52
N VAL A 450 29.71 9.15 -18.44
CA VAL A 450 29.11 8.59 -17.22
C VAL A 450 29.81 7.29 -16.89
N THR A 451 30.31 7.17 -15.67
CA THR A 451 31.11 6.02 -15.22
C THR A 451 30.54 5.48 -13.91
N ALA A 452 30.24 4.18 -13.86
CA ALA A 452 29.95 3.44 -12.63
C ALA A 452 31.24 2.89 -12.02
N LEU A 453 31.43 3.07 -10.73
CA LEU A 453 32.63 2.70 -9.98
C LEU A 453 32.29 1.79 -8.81
N ALA A 454 33.12 0.79 -8.52
CA ALA A 454 32.92 -0.12 -7.40
C ALA A 454 33.21 0.57 -6.05
N PRO A 455 32.44 0.27 -4.98
CA PRO A 455 32.73 0.81 -3.67
C PRO A 455 33.88 0.04 -3.01
N LYS A 456 35.00 0.73 -2.74
CA LYS A 456 36.12 0.20 -1.95
C LYS A 456 36.50 1.18 -0.85
N LEU A 457 36.85 0.63 0.32
CA LEU A 457 37.31 1.40 1.47
C LEU A 457 38.75 1.95 1.30
N THR A 458 39.60 1.36 0.45
CA THR A 458 40.92 1.91 0.05
C THR A 458 41.41 1.36 -1.31
N GLY A 459 42.00 2.21 -2.15
CA GLY A 459 42.55 1.89 -3.50
C GLY A 459 41.96 2.76 -4.63
N PRO A 460 42.53 2.77 -5.86
CA PRO A 460 41.95 3.53 -6.98
C PRO A 460 40.61 2.91 -7.43
N ASP A 461 39.65 3.77 -7.76
CA ASP A 461 38.29 3.38 -8.16
C ASP A 461 38.31 2.37 -9.33
N GLU A 462 37.67 1.21 -9.16
CA GLU A 462 37.52 0.22 -10.23
C GLU A 462 36.28 0.56 -11.08
N ILE A 463 36.46 0.71 -12.41
CA ILE A 463 35.36 1.01 -13.33
C ILE A 463 34.53 -0.25 -13.56
N LEU A 464 33.28 -0.21 -13.12
CA LEU A 464 32.31 -1.29 -13.31
C LEU A 464 31.66 -1.23 -14.69
N ALA A 465 31.34 -0.02 -15.17
CA ALA A 465 30.77 0.22 -16.48
C ALA A 465 30.90 1.69 -16.86
N GLU A 466 30.85 2.01 -18.15
CA GLU A 466 30.82 3.40 -18.62
C GLU A 466 29.98 3.57 -19.87
N GLY A 467 29.47 4.79 -20.06
CA GLY A 467 28.72 5.21 -21.23
C GLY A 467 28.89 6.70 -21.50
N THR A 468 28.48 7.14 -22.67
CA THR A 468 28.45 8.57 -23.04
C THR A 468 27.02 8.96 -23.36
N THR A 469 26.60 10.16 -22.93
CA THR A 469 25.22 10.60 -23.15
C THR A 469 24.94 10.92 -24.62
N THR A 470 23.78 10.50 -25.12
CA THR A 470 23.26 10.82 -26.45
C THR A 470 22.71 12.27 -26.51
N ALA A 471 22.17 12.70 -27.66
CA ALA A 471 21.71 14.08 -27.87
C ALA A 471 20.57 14.51 -26.92
N ASP A 472 19.82 13.56 -26.39
CA ASP A 472 18.79 13.69 -25.35
C ASP A 472 19.36 13.64 -23.92
N GLY A 473 20.69 13.64 -23.77
CA GLY A 473 21.38 13.68 -22.49
C GLY A 473 21.41 12.34 -21.74
N THR A 474 21.02 11.22 -22.36
CA THR A 474 20.92 9.92 -21.66
C THR A 474 22.07 8.97 -22.02
N ALA A 475 22.64 8.30 -21.03
CA ALA A 475 23.60 7.20 -21.19
C ALA A 475 23.00 5.92 -20.59
N SER A 476 23.16 4.78 -21.26
CA SER A 476 22.70 3.49 -20.74
C SER A 476 23.82 2.45 -20.77
N PHE A 477 23.99 1.72 -19.67
CA PHE A 477 24.96 0.63 -19.57
C PHE A 477 24.57 -0.36 -18.47
N ASN A 478 25.11 -1.59 -18.53
CA ASN A 478 24.82 -2.63 -17.56
C ASN A 478 25.81 -2.59 -16.40
N VAL A 479 25.34 -2.70 -15.16
CA VAL A 479 26.17 -2.78 -13.96
C VAL A 479 25.88 -4.09 -13.24
N GLU A 480 26.94 -4.84 -12.93
CA GLU A 480 26.86 -6.19 -12.33
C GLU A 480 27.08 -6.17 -10.80
N SER A 481 27.01 -4.99 -10.17
CA SER A 481 27.17 -4.78 -8.72
C SER A 481 25.92 -4.17 -8.11
N LYS A 482 25.52 -4.64 -6.91
CA LYS A 482 24.38 -4.10 -6.14
C LYS A 482 24.65 -2.73 -5.51
N SER A 483 25.92 -2.36 -5.36
CA SER A 483 26.35 -1.07 -4.81
C SER A 483 27.44 -0.49 -5.71
N PHE A 484 27.31 0.79 -6.10
CA PHE A 484 28.24 1.48 -7.00
C PHE A 484 28.12 3.00 -6.86
N TYR A 485 29.16 3.72 -7.29
CA TYR A 485 29.14 5.17 -7.45
C TYR A 485 28.96 5.54 -8.91
N ILE A 486 28.17 6.58 -9.20
CA ILE A 486 28.13 7.19 -10.53
C ILE A 486 28.96 8.45 -10.53
N ARG A 487 29.88 8.55 -11.48
CA ARG A 487 30.69 9.74 -11.79
C ARG A 487 30.28 10.27 -13.17
N VAL A 488 29.94 11.56 -13.26
CA VAL A 488 29.64 12.25 -14.51
C VAL A 488 30.75 13.27 -14.79
N ALA A 489 31.31 13.22 -15.99
CA ALA A 489 32.31 14.16 -16.48
C ALA A 489 31.85 14.82 -17.79
N TYR A 490 31.82 16.15 -17.85
CA TYR A 490 31.42 16.90 -19.04
C TYR A 490 32.22 18.21 -19.18
N LYS A 491 32.24 18.77 -20.39
CA LYS A 491 32.95 20.03 -20.67
C LYS A 491 32.02 21.23 -20.51
N LYS A 492 32.34 22.13 -19.59
CA LYS A 492 31.66 23.43 -19.43
C LYS A 492 32.65 24.56 -19.72
N GLY A 493 32.43 25.32 -20.79
CA GLY A 493 33.29 26.46 -21.15
C GLY A 493 34.77 26.10 -21.42
N GLY A 494 35.06 24.85 -21.82
CA GLY A 494 36.42 24.36 -22.08
C GLY A 494 37.13 23.69 -20.88
N ALA A 495 36.52 23.69 -19.69
CA ALA A 495 37.04 22.98 -18.51
C ALA A 495 36.26 21.68 -18.23
N ASP A 496 36.97 20.64 -17.81
CA ASP A 496 36.38 19.35 -17.41
C ASP A 496 35.80 19.45 -16.00
N VAL A 497 34.50 19.17 -15.85
CA VAL A 497 33.79 19.16 -14.58
C VAL A 497 33.40 17.72 -14.23
N THR A 498 33.79 17.25 -13.04
CA THR A 498 33.53 15.89 -12.55
C THR A 498 32.72 15.92 -11.25
N CYS A 499 31.63 15.16 -11.17
CA CYS A 499 30.87 14.98 -9.93
C CYS A 499 30.37 13.53 -9.76
N GLY A 500 30.11 13.07 -8.53
CA GLY A 500 29.59 11.71 -8.31
C GLY A 500 28.81 11.48 -7.02
N ARG A 501 28.06 10.37 -6.96
CA ARG A 501 27.17 9.98 -5.85
C ARG A 501 27.09 8.45 -5.68
N GLU A 502 26.94 7.99 -4.43
CA GLU A 502 26.77 6.58 -4.04
C GLU A 502 25.34 6.08 -4.21
N PHE A 503 25.18 4.83 -4.66
CA PHE A 503 23.90 4.13 -4.78
C PHE A 503 24.01 2.72 -4.20
N ASN A 504 22.98 2.30 -3.43
CA ASN A 504 22.83 0.95 -2.88
C ASN A 504 21.45 0.41 -3.29
N SER A 505 21.36 -0.77 -3.90
CA SER A 505 20.14 -1.21 -4.59
C SER A 505 19.63 -2.60 -4.24
N ASP A 506 18.32 -2.67 -3.97
CA ASP A 506 17.44 -3.86 -4.08
C ASP A 506 16.12 -3.46 -4.80
N VAL A 507 16.19 -3.01 -6.07
CA VAL A 507 15.04 -2.85 -7.01
C VAL A 507 15.55 -2.95 -8.47
N ASP A 508 14.80 -3.63 -9.34
CA ASP A 508 15.23 -4.16 -10.66
C ASP A 508 15.39 -3.16 -11.86
N SER A 509 15.37 -1.84 -11.69
CA SER A 509 15.82 -0.87 -12.73
C SER A 509 15.88 0.57 -12.19
N TYR A 510 16.88 1.36 -12.61
CA TYR A 510 16.99 2.78 -12.26
C TYR A 510 17.04 3.65 -13.52
N SER A 511 16.19 4.68 -13.55
CA SER A 511 16.40 5.91 -14.33
C SER A 511 16.87 7.00 -13.38
N LEU A 512 18.07 7.53 -13.60
CA LEU A 512 18.71 8.54 -12.75
C LEU A 512 18.86 9.85 -13.52
N SER A 513 18.32 10.95 -12.99
CA SER A 513 18.51 12.29 -13.57
C SER A 513 19.46 13.15 -12.72
N PHE A 514 20.49 13.71 -13.34
CA PHE A 514 21.47 14.59 -12.72
C PHE A 514 21.36 16.01 -13.27
N THR A 515 21.29 17.01 -12.40
CA THR A 515 21.47 18.41 -12.79
C THR A 515 22.87 18.89 -12.43
N THR A 516 23.49 19.63 -13.33
CA THR A 516 24.88 20.12 -13.25
C THR A 516 25.06 21.40 -12.44
N ARG A 517 24.30 21.55 -11.33
CA ARG A 517 24.28 22.77 -10.50
C ARG A 517 25.57 22.94 -9.69
N GLY A 518 26.51 23.74 -10.20
CA GLY A 518 27.83 23.92 -9.59
C GLY A 518 28.73 22.67 -9.70
N SER A 519 29.82 22.60 -8.91
CA SER A 519 30.76 21.46 -8.91
C SER A 519 30.24 20.21 -8.17
N ARG A 520 28.91 20.10 -7.95
CA ARG A 520 28.26 18.94 -7.31
C ARG A 520 27.06 18.48 -8.15
N CYS A 521 26.98 17.18 -8.38
CA CYS A 521 25.85 16.52 -9.01
C CYS A 521 24.66 16.55 -8.04
N THR A 522 23.53 17.18 -8.42
CA THR A 522 22.29 17.10 -7.63
C THR A 522 21.35 16.12 -8.33
N THR A 523 20.89 15.08 -7.63
CA THR A 523 19.96 14.10 -8.21
C THR A 523 18.55 14.66 -8.11
N THR A 524 17.87 14.77 -9.25
CA THR A 524 16.44 15.05 -9.25
C THR A 524 15.74 13.70 -9.14
N TYR A 525 15.13 13.43 -7.99
CA TYR A 525 14.20 12.30 -7.91
C TYR A 525 12.98 12.67 -8.76
N LEU A 526 12.95 12.22 -10.02
CA LEU A 526 11.68 11.93 -10.67
C LEU A 526 11.22 10.61 -10.10
N ALA A 527 10.59 10.71 -8.94
CA ALA A 527 9.83 9.61 -8.39
C ALA A 527 8.83 9.19 -9.48
N ILE A 528 8.97 7.98 -10.04
CA ILE A 528 7.89 7.29 -10.75
C ILE A 528 6.84 6.86 -9.69
N SER A 529 6.47 7.77 -8.80
CA SER A 529 5.43 7.67 -7.78
C SER A 529 4.44 8.83 -7.89
N TYR A 530 4.44 9.54 -9.02
CA TYR A 530 3.35 10.42 -9.44
C TYR A 530 2.82 9.99 -10.82
N LEU A 531 2.31 8.76 -10.91
CA LEU A 531 0.94 8.69 -11.42
C LEU A 531 0.08 9.20 -10.24
N PRO A 532 -0.76 10.23 -10.43
CA PRO A 532 -1.57 10.73 -9.35
C PRO A 532 -2.32 9.54 -8.76
N SER A 533 -2.17 9.33 -7.45
CA SER A 533 -3.21 8.65 -6.67
C SER A 533 -4.54 9.17 -7.20
N SER A 534 -5.46 8.25 -7.48
CA SER A 534 -6.86 8.56 -7.64
C SER A 534 -7.22 9.75 -6.73
N PRO A 535 -7.91 10.78 -7.23
CA PRO A 535 -8.24 11.94 -6.43
C PRO A 535 -8.88 11.46 -5.12
N PRO A 536 -8.65 12.14 -3.98
CA PRO A 536 -9.22 11.72 -2.71
C PRO A 536 -10.72 11.49 -2.94
N VAL A 537 -11.20 10.28 -2.63
CA VAL A 537 -12.62 9.96 -2.77
C VAL A 537 -13.36 10.89 -1.82
N VAL A 538 -13.88 11.99 -2.35
CA VAL A 538 -14.70 12.95 -1.61
C VAL A 538 -15.93 12.17 -1.17
N SER A 539 -16.01 11.88 0.13
CA SER A 539 -17.20 11.24 0.70
C SER A 539 -18.40 12.16 0.43
N PRO A 540 -19.47 11.69 -0.22
CA PRO A 540 -20.57 12.55 -0.58
C PRO A 540 -21.29 13.09 0.66
N SER A 541 -21.82 14.31 0.57
CA SER A 541 -22.44 15.02 1.70
C SER A 541 -23.59 14.23 2.34
N TRP A 542 -24.41 13.56 1.54
CA TRP A 542 -25.51 12.73 2.04
C TRP A 542 -25.05 11.50 2.81
N LEU A 543 -23.91 10.90 2.43
CA LEU A 543 -23.33 9.79 3.20
C LEU A 543 -22.82 10.26 4.56
N LYS A 544 -22.30 11.51 4.65
CA LYS A 544 -21.92 12.11 5.93
C LYS A 544 -23.14 12.32 6.83
N ILE A 545 -24.22 12.89 6.29
CA ILE A 545 -25.48 13.11 7.03
C ILE A 545 -26.06 11.77 7.52
N ALA A 546 -26.08 10.73 6.67
CA ALA A 546 -26.55 9.40 7.08
C ALA A 546 -25.73 8.81 8.25
N LYS A 547 -24.41 9.05 8.31
CA LYS A 547 -23.55 8.56 9.40
C LYS A 547 -23.86 9.26 10.73
N GLU A 548 -24.25 10.53 10.69
CA GLU A 548 -24.55 11.32 11.89
C GLU A 548 -25.83 10.84 12.60
N GLU A 549 -26.76 10.21 11.87
CA GLU A 549 -28.01 9.66 12.41
C GLU A 549 -27.88 8.22 12.96
N ILE A 550 -26.70 7.58 12.89
CA ILE A 550 -26.51 6.22 13.41
C ILE A 550 -26.78 6.20 14.92
N GLY A 551 -27.72 5.35 15.34
CA GLY A 551 -28.14 5.21 16.73
C GLY A 551 -29.48 5.87 17.07
N GLU A 552 -30.05 6.70 16.18
CA GLU A 552 -31.42 7.22 16.32
C GLU A 552 -32.43 6.08 16.33
N LYS A 553 -33.34 6.07 17.32
CA LYS A 553 -34.20 4.92 17.61
C LYS A 553 -35.58 5.31 18.13
N GLU A 554 -36.53 4.38 18.04
CA GLU A 554 -37.86 4.57 18.59
C GLU A 554 -37.84 4.76 20.12
N PHE A 555 -38.76 5.58 20.62
CA PHE A 555 -38.98 5.77 22.05
C PHE A 555 -39.85 4.65 22.62
N PRO A 556 -39.63 4.22 23.88
CA PRO A 556 -40.48 3.21 24.53
C PRO A 556 -41.96 3.63 24.66
N THR A 557 -42.23 4.93 24.75
CA THR A 557 -43.58 5.51 24.83
C THR A 557 -43.62 6.84 24.09
N GLY A 558 -44.73 7.11 23.40
CA GLY A 558 -44.85 8.29 22.55
C GLY A 558 -44.19 8.05 21.18
N SER A 559 -43.78 9.11 20.51
CA SER A 559 -43.19 9.05 19.19
C SER A 559 -41.93 9.92 19.17
N ASN A 560 -40.83 9.39 18.64
CA ASN A 560 -39.57 10.11 18.54
C ASN A 560 -39.72 11.25 17.50
N PRO A 561 -39.57 12.53 17.89
CA PRO A 561 -39.70 13.67 16.98
C PRO A 561 -38.76 13.61 15.76
N ARG A 562 -37.57 13.02 15.88
CA ARG A 562 -36.64 12.82 14.76
C ARG A 562 -37.22 11.87 13.71
N ILE A 563 -37.92 10.82 14.14
CA ILE A 563 -38.59 9.87 13.25
C ILE A 563 -39.84 10.51 12.60
N GLU A 564 -40.56 11.37 13.33
CA GLU A 564 -41.64 12.18 12.75
C GLU A 564 -41.09 13.14 11.67
N GLU A 565 -39.91 13.72 11.91
CA GLU A 565 -39.21 14.56 10.95
C GLU A 565 -38.82 13.76 9.69
N TYR A 566 -38.36 12.51 9.84
CA TYR A 566 -38.13 11.62 8.69
C TYR A 566 -39.39 11.43 7.87
N HIS A 567 -40.53 11.16 8.52
CA HIS A 567 -41.80 11.01 7.80
C HIS A 567 -42.22 12.28 7.09
N SER A 568 -41.98 13.45 7.69
CA SER A 568 -42.32 14.76 7.13
C SER A 568 -41.61 15.06 5.80
N SER A 569 -40.45 14.43 5.54
CA SER A 569 -39.74 14.58 4.26
C SER A 569 -40.42 13.83 3.11
N THR A 570 -41.42 13.00 3.39
CA THR A 570 -42.08 12.14 2.39
C THR A 570 -43.49 12.61 2.05
N THR A 571 -44.01 12.14 0.92
CA THR A 571 -45.42 12.29 0.52
C THR A 571 -46.39 11.65 1.51
N LEU A 572 -45.93 10.73 2.37
CA LEU A 572 -46.73 10.17 3.46
C LEU A 572 -46.91 11.20 4.59
N GLY A 573 -45.83 11.85 5.04
CA GLY A 573 -45.90 12.92 6.05
C GLY A 573 -46.65 14.17 5.57
N GLN A 574 -46.66 14.43 4.26
CA GLN A 574 -47.48 15.50 3.66
C GLN A 574 -49.00 15.25 3.75
N LYS A 575 -49.43 13.98 3.90
CA LYS A 575 -50.86 13.61 4.07
C LYS A 575 -51.33 13.73 5.53
N GLY A 576 -50.41 13.93 6.47
CA GLY A 576 -50.69 14.12 7.89
C GLY A 576 -49.54 13.60 8.77
N PRO A 577 -49.48 14.02 10.05
CA PRO A 577 -48.44 13.57 10.98
C PRO A 577 -48.39 12.05 11.08
N GLN A 578 -47.19 11.48 11.01
CA GLN A 578 -46.95 10.05 11.19
C GLN A 578 -46.10 9.83 12.44
N SER A 579 -46.45 8.82 13.23
CA SER A 579 -45.66 8.42 14.40
C SER A 579 -44.58 7.40 14.04
N GLN A 580 -43.65 7.17 14.96
CA GLN A 580 -42.60 6.16 14.83
C GLN A 580 -43.13 4.73 14.58
N SER A 581 -44.35 4.42 15.00
CA SER A 581 -44.98 3.11 14.79
C SER A 581 -45.29 2.79 13.31
N VAL A 582 -45.12 3.78 12.41
CA VAL A 582 -45.23 3.61 10.97
C VAL A 582 -43.83 3.33 10.40
N PRO A 583 -43.65 2.31 9.55
CA PRO A 583 -42.33 1.97 8.99
C PRO A 583 -41.63 3.19 8.37
N TRP A 584 -40.44 3.52 8.87
CA TRP A 584 -39.78 4.79 8.58
C TRP A 584 -38.42 4.64 7.90
N GLY A 585 -38.01 3.42 7.51
CA GLY A 585 -36.69 3.15 6.95
C GLY A 585 -36.38 3.94 5.66
N CYS A 586 -37.38 4.15 4.80
CA CYS A 586 -37.21 4.97 3.59
C CYS A 586 -37.69 6.40 3.74
N SER A 587 -38.43 6.71 4.80
CA SER A 587 -38.56 8.08 5.29
C SER A 587 -37.20 8.64 5.72
N PHE A 588 -36.35 7.84 6.37
CA PHE A 588 -34.97 8.20 6.66
C PHE A 588 -34.15 8.48 5.40
N VAL A 589 -34.22 7.61 4.37
CA VAL A 589 -33.52 7.84 3.09
C VAL A 589 -33.99 9.12 2.42
N SER A 590 -35.31 9.37 2.39
CA SER A 590 -35.88 10.61 1.88
C SER A 590 -35.36 11.84 2.61
N TRP A 591 -35.30 11.79 3.94
CA TRP A 591 -34.87 12.90 4.77
C TRP A 591 -33.39 13.20 4.58
N VAL A 592 -32.51 12.20 4.54
CA VAL A 592 -31.07 12.40 4.28
C VAL A 592 -30.85 13.09 2.93
N LEU A 593 -31.59 12.68 1.90
CA LEU A 593 -31.52 13.32 0.58
C LEU A 593 -32.05 14.76 0.59
N GLN A 594 -33.05 15.05 1.42
CA GLN A 594 -33.57 16.41 1.61
C GLN A 594 -32.56 17.30 2.34
N GLN A 595 -31.93 16.82 3.40
CA GLN A 595 -30.89 17.57 4.13
C GLN A 595 -29.64 17.83 3.28
N ALA A 596 -29.33 16.90 2.37
CA ALA A 596 -28.24 17.04 1.42
C ALA A 596 -28.60 17.88 0.18
N ASP A 597 -29.81 18.45 0.12
CA ASP A 597 -30.34 19.23 -0.99
C ASP A 597 -30.23 18.51 -2.35
N ILE A 598 -30.53 17.21 -2.36
CA ILE A 598 -30.41 16.39 -3.57
C ILE A 598 -31.62 16.62 -4.48
N PRO A 599 -31.40 17.13 -5.71
CA PRO A 599 -32.49 17.40 -6.64
C PRO A 599 -33.09 16.09 -7.18
N GLY A 600 -34.41 16.12 -7.38
CA GLY A 600 -35.17 14.96 -7.86
C GLY A 600 -35.44 13.89 -6.78
N ASN A 601 -35.17 14.18 -5.51
CA ASN A 601 -35.57 13.32 -4.38
C ASN A 601 -37.03 12.86 -4.57
N PRO A 602 -37.31 11.54 -4.61
CA PRO A 602 -38.66 11.02 -4.82
C PRO A 602 -39.65 11.41 -3.71
N HIS A 603 -39.14 11.82 -2.54
CA HIS A 603 -39.94 12.06 -1.34
C HIS A 603 -40.86 10.87 -1.01
N SER A 604 -40.35 9.64 -1.14
CA SER A 604 -41.13 8.43 -0.96
C SER A 604 -40.79 7.73 0.35
N ALA A 605 -41.81 7.26 1.06
CA ALA A 605 -41.65 6.34 2.19
C ALA A 605 -41.49 4.88 1.73
N VAL A 606 -41.58 4.61 0.42
CA VAL A 606 -41.49 3.26 -0.16
C VAL A 606 -40.10 3.03 -0.77
N CYS A 607 -39.39 2.04 -0.25
CA CYS A 607 -37.98 1.80 -0.60
C CYS A 607 -37.73 1.40 -2.07
N SER A 608 -38.68 0.72 -2.72
CA SER A 608 -38.55 0.33 -4.13
C SER A 608 -38.56 1.51 -5.09
N ASP A 609 -39.12 2.66 -4.70
CA ASP A 609 -39.17 3.85 -5.57
C ASP A 609 -37.76 4.40 -5.82
N TYR A 610 -36.85 4.16 -4.88
CA TYR A 610 -35.44 4.52 -5.02
C TYR A 610 -34.71 3.64 -6.04
N SER A 611 -35.25 2.48 -6.44
CA SER A 611 -34.62 1.59 -7.42
C SER A 611 -34.49 2.20 -8.81
N ASN A 612 -35.15 3.33 -9.11
CA ASN A 612 -35.05 4.04 -10.39
C ASN A 612 -34.62 5.51 -10.22
N PHE A 613 -34.22 5.91 -9.01
CA PHE A 613 -33.80 7.27 -8.71
C PHE A 613 -32.32 7.48 -9.03
N GLY A 614 -31.96 8.63 -9.59
CA GLY A 614 -30.55 8.97 -9.89
C GLY A 614 -29.90 8.13 -11.00
N LYS A 615 -28.56 8.11 -11.04
CA LYS A 615 -27.77 7.36 -12.05
C LYS A 615 -27.63 5.91 -11.60
N ALA A 616 -27.89 4.96 -12.50
CA ALA A 616 -27.59 3.55 -12.28
C ALA A 616 -26.09 3.35 -12.11
N LEU A 617 -25.67 2.57 -11.12
CA LEU A 617 -24.28 2.12 -11.02
C LEU A 617 -24.21 0.62 -11.25
N SER A 618 -23.25 0.19 -12.08
CA SER A 618 -22.91 -1.23 -12.23
C SER A 618 -22.15 -1.76 -11.03
N GLU A 619 -21.37 -0.89 -10.36
CA GLU A 619 -20.54 -1.23 -9.21
C GLU A 619 -20.94 -0.48 -7.92
N PRO A 620 -20.72 -1.11 -6.74
CA PRO A 620 -20.98 -0.48 -5.46
C PRO A 620 -20.01 0.67 -5.20
N LEU A 621 -20.55 1.88 -5.02
CA LEU A 621 -19.78 3.06 -4.61
C LEU A 621 -20.27 3.58 -3.26
N PRO A 622 -19.39 3.83 -2.27
CA PRO A 622 -19.79 4.40 -0.98
C PRO A 622 -20.63 5.67 -1.14
N GLY A 623 -21.82 5.66 -0.56
CA GLY A 623 -22.84 6.71 -0.70
C GLY A 623 -23.92 6.40 -1.72
N ALA A 624 -23.77 5.37 -2.55
CA ALA A 624 -24.86 4.91 -3.41
C ALA A 624 -26.07 4.51 -2.55
N ILE A 625 -27.27 4.87 -3.00
CA ILE A 625 -28.50 4.29 -2.46
C ILE A 625 -28.57 2.86 -2.96
N THR A 626 -28.51 1.92 -2.04
CA THR A 626 -28.60 0.49 -2.33
C THR A 626 -29.98 0.02 -1.96
N VAL A 627 -30.70 -0.53 -2.94
CA VAL A 627 -32.03 -1.13 -2.71
C VAL A 627 -31.88 -2.65 -2.71
N LEU A 628 -32.38 -3.28 -1.66
CA LEU A 628 -32.36 -4.72 -1.44
C LEU A 628 -33.73 -5.33 -1.73
N SER A 629 -33.70 -6.53 -2.31
CA SER A 629 -34.82 -7.43 -2.46
C SER A 629 -35.35 -7.85 -1.09
N ARG A 630 -36.61 -8.30 -1.09
CA ARG A 630 -37.29 -8.75 0.12
C ARG A 630 -36.51 -9.90 0.77
N ASN A 631 -36.23 -9.80 2.07
CA ASN A 631 -35.63 -10.90 2.80
C ASN A 631 -36.60 -12.11 2.81
N PRO A 632 -36.23 -13.26 2.21
CA PRO A 632 -37.09 -14.44 2.20
C PRO A 632 -37.32 -15.04 3.60
N ALA A 633 -36.45 -14.72 4.58
CA ALA A 633 -36.58 -15.16 5.97
C ALA A 633 -37.57 -14.32 6.82
N ALA A 634 -38.07 -13.19 6.30
CA ALA A 634 -39.01 -12.31 6.99
C ALA A 634 -40.17 -11.86 6.06
N PRO A 635 -41.07 -12.79 5.67
CA PRO A 635 -42.12 -12.57 4.68
C PRO A 635 -43.24 -11.62 5.12
N GLU A 636 -43.23 -11.12 6.36
CA GLU A 636 -44.23 -10.19 6.88
C GLU A 636 -43.84 -8.71 6.73
N ALA A 637 -42.56 -8.41 6.45
CA ALA A 637 -42.13 -7.05 6.10
C ALA A 637 -42.57 -6.70 4.67
N ILE A 638 -43.33 -5.61 4.51
CA ILE A 638 -44.14 -5.32 3.31
C ILE A 638 -43.34 -4.63 2.19
N SER A 639 -42.07 -4.27 2.36
CA SER A 639 -41.30 -3.59 1.29
C SER A 639 -39.83 -3.98 1.24
N ALA A 640 -39.22 -3.74 0.08
CA ALA A 640 -37.76 -3.70 -0.10
C ALA A 640 -37.08 -2.87 1.01
N VAL A 641 -35.79 -3.10 1.27
CA VAL A 641 -34.98 -2.27 2.18
C VAL A 641 -34.13 -1.34 1.33
N ALA A 642 -34.01 -0.06 1.68
CA ALA A 642 -33.04 0.83 1.05
C ALA A 642 -32.21 1.57 2.10
N GLY A 643 -30.95 1.84 1.76
CA GLY A 643 -30.01 2.55 2.63
C GLY A 643 -28.81 3.07 1.85
N PHE A 644 -27.92 3.79 2.53
CA PHE A 644 -26.71 4.32 1.91
C PHE A 644 -25.56 3.34 2.08
N LEU A 645 -24.91 2.99 0.98
CA LEU A 645 -23.76 2.08 0.98
C LEU A 645 -22.60 2.69 1.77
N TYR A 646 -22.18 1.99 2.83
CA TYR A 646 -21.02 2.38 3.63
C TYR A 646 -19.76 1.72 3.09
N THR A 647 -19.79 0.40 2.91
CA THR A 647 -18.74 -0.41 2.30
C THR A 647 -19.36 -1.60 1.56
N ALA A 648 -18.64 -2.15 0.59
CA ALA A 648 -18.98 -3.40 -0.08
C ALA A 648 -17.72 -4.26 -0.21
N ASP A 649 -17.91 -5.58 -0.16
CA ASP A 649 -16.93 -6.56 -0.61
C ASP A 649 -17.56 -7.45 -1.68
N ASP A 650 -16.89 -8.54 -2.03
CA ASP A 650 -17.30 -9.44 -3.11
C ASP A 650 -18.58 -10.22 -2.76
N THR A 651 -18.92 -10.33 -1.48
CA THR A 651 -20.02 -11.16 -0.96
C THR A 651 -21.08 -10.39 -0.20
N THR A 652 -20.74 -9.24 0.36
CA THR A 652 -21.63 -8.46 1.23
C THR A 652 -21.63 -6.97 0.90
N VAL A 653 -22.75 -6.32 1.25
CA VAL A 653 -22.88 -4.87 1.29
C VAL A 653 -23.23 -4.44 2.70
N THR A 654 -22.52 -3.45 3.21
CA THR A 654 -22.81 -2.83 4.50
C THR A 654 -23.48 -1.50 4.28
N LEU A 655 -24.71 -1.35 4.76
CA LEU A 655 -25.58 -0.20 4.53
C LEU A 655 -25.87 0.53 5.83
N ILE A 656 -26.01 1.86 5.74
CA ILE A 656 -26.71 2.65 6.77
C ILE A 656 -28.19 2.63 6.41
N VAL A 657 -29.00 1.96 7.23
CA VAL A 657 -30.44 1.72 7.02
C VAL A 657 -31.25 2.22 8.21
N GLY A 658 -32.42 2.78 7.94
CA GLY A 658 -33.39 3.16 8.97
C GLY A 658 -34.36 2.02 9.29
N ASN A 659 -34.91 2.04 10.49
CA ASN A 659 -35.94 1.11 10.96
C ASN A 659 -35.56 -0.38 10.89
N ILE A 660 -34.32 -0.71 11.23
CA ILE A 660 -33.87 -2.10 11.49
C ILE A 660 -33.49 -2.18 12.97
N ASP A 661 -34.15 -3.08 13.70
CA ASP A 661 -34.15 -3.13 15.18
C ASP A 661 -34.60 -1.81 15.81
N ASP A 662 -35.66 -1.22 15.22
CA ASP A 662 -36.32 0.03 15.61
C ASP A 662 -35.35 1.23 15.70
N ARG A 663 -34.29 1.22 14.87
CA ARG A 663 -33.27 2.27 14.84
C ARG A 663 -32.57 2.44 13.48
N VAL A 664 -31.77 3.50 13.36
CA VAL A 664 -30.78 3.68 12.29
C VAL A 664 -29.53 2.87 12.64
N SER A 665 -29.20 1.90 11.79
CA SER A 665 -28.15 0.91 12.04
C SER A 665 -27.20 0.78 10.85
N LEU A 666 -25.97 0.40 11.14
CA LEU A 666 -25.06 -0.15 10.15
C LEU A 666 -25.30 -1.66 10.07
N VAL A 667 -25.79 -2.14 8.92
CA VAL A 667 -26.19 -3.55 8.76
C VAL A 667 -25.56 -4.13 7.51
N THR A 668 -25.00 -5.34 7.65
CA THR A 668 -24.40 -6.09 6.55
C THR A 668 -25.40 -7.07 5.97
N PHE A 669 -25.60 -7.00 4.65
CA PHE A 669 -26.48 -7.86 3.89
C PHE A 669 -25.68 -8.63 2.83
N SER A 670 -26.19 -9.80 2.40
CA SER A 670 -25.63 -10.50 1.24
C SER A 670 -25.79 -9.64 -0.01
N ARG A 671 -24.75 -9.58 -0.84
CA ARG A 671 -24.77 -8.88 -2.14
C ARG A 671 -25.82 -9.48 -3.09
N ASP A 672 -26.17 -10.76 -2.92
CA ASP A 672 -27.25 -11.42 -3.68
C ASP A 672 -28.63 -10.79 -3.46
N LEU A 673 -28.81 -10.08 -2.34
CA LEU A 673 -30.05 -9.39 -2.07
C LEU A 673 -30.13 -8.05 -2.79
N VAL A 674 -29.05 -7.52 -3.37
CA VAL A 674 -29.04 -6.19 -3.99
C VAL A 674 -29.82 -6.20 -5.30
N LEU A 675 -30.81 -5.31 -5.41
CA LEU A 675 -31.57 -5.06 -6.63
C LEU A 675 -30.99 -3.92 -7.45
N ALA A 676 -30.47 -2.87 -6.81
CA ALA A 676 -29.95 -1.70 -7.51
C ALA A 676 -28.95 -0.90 -6.65
N TYR A 677 -27.92 -0.36 -7.30
CA TYR A 677 -27.09 0.74 -6.80
C TYR A 677 -27.45 2.02 -7.55
N ARG A 678 -27.75 3.08 -6.81
CA ARG A 678 -28.23 4.35 -7.36
C ARG A 678 -27.45 5.52 -6.82
N TRP A 679 -26.83 6.28 -7.72
CA TRP A 679 -26.09 7.48 -7.35
C TRP A 679 -27.02 8.70 -7.38
N PRO A 680 -27.17 9.45 -6.27
CA PRO A 680 -27.94 10.69 -6.23
C PRO A 680 -27.20 11.80 -6.98
N ALA A 681 -27.35 11.87 -8.31
CA ALA A 681 -26.81 12.96 -9.14
C ALA A 681 -27.94 13.72 -9.85
N SER A 682 -27.93 15.05 -9.71
CA SER A 682 -28.64 15.98 -10.58
C SER A 682 -28.14 15.88 -12.02
N ARG A 683 -28.98 16.27 -12.99
CA ARG A 683 -28.49 16.74 -14.29
C ARG A 683 -27.42 17.83 -14.08
N CYS A 684 -26.28 17.69 -14.75
CA CYS A 684 -25.10 18.54 -14.61
C CYS A 684 -25.44 20.05 -14.60
N ASN A 685 -24.89 20.81 -13.64
CA ASN A 685 -25.01 22.26 -13.59
C ASN A 685 -23.82 22.91 -14.32
N ILE A 686 -24.09 23.43 -15.52
CA ILE A 686 -23.11 24.09 -16.39
C ILE A 686 -22.36 25.23 -15.68
N ASN A 687 -23.00 25.96 -14.78
CA ASN A 687 -22.35 27.07 -14.06
C ASN A 687 -21.25 26.56 -13.13
N SER A 688 -21.48 25.43 -12.44
CA SER A 688 -20.49 24.81 -11.56
C SER A 688 -19.30 24.25 -12.34
N VAL A 689 -19.53 23.71 -13.54
CA VAL A 689 -18.46 23.24 -14.43
C VAL A 689 -17.59 24.41 -14.89
N LYS A 690 -18.21 25.52 -15.31
CA LYS A 690 -17.47 26.74 -15.69
C LYS A 690 -16.66 27.32 -14.52
N THR A 691 -17.22 27.36 -13.31
CA THR A 691 -16.49 27.79 -12.10
C THR A 691 -15.30 26.89 -11.79
N ASN A 692 -15.42 25.58 -11.96
CA ASN A 692 -14.32 24.63 -11.72
C ASN A 692 -13.22 24.70 -12.78
N ILE A 693 -13.58 24.92 -14.05
CA ILE A 693 -12.60 25.17 -15.12
C ILE A 693 -11.79 26.44 -14.83
N GLU A 694 -12.47 27.48 -14.35
CA GLU A 694 -11.82 28.76 -14.00
C GLU A 694 -10.93 28.63 -12.76
N TRP A 695 -11.34 27.82 -11.77
CA TRP A 695 -10.47 27.46 -10.65
C TRP A 695 -9.21 26.70 -11.11
N LEU A 696 -9.37 25.73 -12.02
CA LEU A 696 -8.25 24.95 -12.59
C LEU A 696 -7.27 25.84 -13.36
N ARG A 697 -7.78 26.85 -14.09
CA ARG A 697 -6.95 27.85 -14.78
C ARG A 697 -5.92 28.48 -13.86
N THR A 698 -6.35 28.81 -12.64
CA THR A 698 -5.57 29.58 -11.69
C THR A 698 -4.69 28.69 -10.81
N ASN A 699 -5.13 27.46 -10.55
CA ASN A 699 -4.53 26.61 -9.51
C ASN A 699 -3.86 25.33 -10.06
N ASN A 700 -4.13 24.94 -11.30
CA ASN A 700 -3.54 23.75 -11.92
C ASN A 700 -3.50 23.86 -13.45
N VAL A 701 -2.52 24.62 -13.96
CA VAL A 701 -2.34 24.96 -15.38
C VAL A 701 -2.20 23.71 -16.27
N TYR A 702 -1.62 22.62 -15.76
CA TYR A 702 -1.47 21.37 -16.50
C TYR A 702 -2.80 20.64 -16.71
N ALA A 703 -3.61 20.51 -15.65
CA ALA A 703 -4.96 19.94 -15.74
C ALA A 703 -5.89 20.82 -16.59
N TYR A 704 -5.78 22.14 -16.43
CA TYR A 704 -6.48 23.12 -17.26
C TYR A 704 -6.14 22.96 -18.74
N GLY A 705 -4.84 22.84 -19.08
CA GLY A 705 -4.39 22.61 -20.46
C GLY A 705 -4.99 21.35 -21.09
N ARG A 706 -5.20 20.28 -20.31
CA ARG A 706 -5.86 19.06 -20.81
C ARG A 706 -7.36 19.25 -21.08
N VAL A 707 -8.05 20.02 -20.24
CA VAL A 707 -9.47 20.36 -20.46
C VAL A 707 -9.63 21.21 -21.72
N VAL A 708 -8.74 22.19 -21.94
CA VAL A 708 -8.70 23.02 -23.16
C VAL A 708 -8.45 22.16 -24.41
N VAL A 709 -7.50 21.22 -24.34
CA VAL A 709 -7.19 20.32 -25.46
C VAL A 709 -8.35 19.36 -25.74
N GLY A 710 -9.03 18.86 -24.71
CA GLY A 710 -10.23 18.02 -24.86
C GLY A 710 -11.39 18.74 -25.54
N CYS A 711 -11.61 20.01 -25.18
CA CYS A 711 -12.59 20.88 -25.85
C CYS A 711 -12.24 21.08 -27.33
N ARG A 712 -10.96 21.30 -27.65
CA ARG A 712 -10.48 21.51 -29.02
C ARG A 712 -10.59 20.28 -29.93
N MET A 713 -10.43 19.08 -29.35
CA MET A 713 -10.58 17.82 -30.07
C MET A 713 -12.05 17.52 -30.46
N MET A 714 -13.02 18.02 -29.69
CA MET A 714 -14.44 17.84 -30.04
C MET A 714 -14.90 18.77 -31.16
N LEU A 715 -14.28 19.95 -31.28
CA LEU A 715 -14.56 20.92 -32.35
C LEU A 715 -14.08 20.47 -33.73
N SER A 716 -13.16 19.51 -33.84
CA SER A 716 -12.54 19.22 -35.14
C SER A 716 -13.30 18.22 -36.02
N LYS A 717 -14.26 17.42 -35.51
CA LYS A 717 -15.15 16.42 -36.18
C LYS A 717 -14.62 15.60 -37.39
N GLU A 718 -13.35 15.71 -37.73
CA GLU A 718 -12.65 15.07 -38.81
C GLU A 718 -11.37 14.46 -38.21
N PHE A 719 -10.96 13.31 -38.73
CA PHE A 719 -9.82 12.48 -38.33
C PHE A 719 -10.08 11.41 -37.26
N GLY A 720 -10.65 10.29 -37.74
CA GLY A 720 -10.36 8.97 -37.20
C GLY A 720 -8.91 8.56 -37.51
N GLY A 721 -8.18 8.11 -36.49
CA GLY A 721 -6.81 7.61 -36.59
C GLY A 721 -5.80 8.43 -35.79
N GLY A 722 -5.91 8.45 -34.45
CA GLY A 722 -5.10 9.29 -33.58
C GLY A 722 -4.08 8.52 -32.73
N PHE A 723 -2.79 8.68 -33.02
CA PHE A 723 -1.72 8.90 -32.02
C PHE A 723 -0.37 9.22 -32.68
N SER A 724 -0.11 8.74 -33.90
CA SER A 724 1.22 8.79 -34.53
C SER A 724 1.58 10.14 -35.19
N VAL A 725 0.60 10.96 -35.58
CA VAL A 725 0.85 12.31 -36.12
C VAL A 725 1.05 13.34 -34.99
N PHE A 726 0.66 13.00 -33.76
CA PHE A 726 0.75 13.87 -32.57
C PHE A 726 2.19 14.19 -32.17
N ILE A 727 3.15 13.31 -32.49
CA ILE A 727 4.56 13.49 -32.12
C ILE A 727 5.30 14.43 -33.08
N ASN A 728 4.88 14.57 -34.34
CA ASN A 728 5.68 15.25 -35.36
C ASN A 728 5.45 16.76 -35.48
N ASN A 729 4.31 17.29 -35.05
CA ASN A 729 4.00 18.73 -35.20
C ASN A 729 4.31 19.59 -33.98
N TYR A 730 4.91 19.04 -32.91
CA TYR A 730 5.24 19.80 -31.69
C TYR A 730 6.70 20.26 -31.61
N LYS A 731 7.31 20.51 -32.78
CA LYS A 731 8.72 20.92 -32.86
C LYS A 731 8.98 22.41 -32.63
N ASP A 732 7.97 23.28 -32.67
CA ASP A 732 8.17 24.73 -32.61
C ASP A 732 7.27 25.43 -31.59
N GLY A 733 7.30 24.96 -30.34
CA GLY A 733 6.45 25.43 -29.25
C GLY A 733 6.26 26.95 -29.19
N GLN A 734 5.06 27.40 -29.56
CA GLN A 734 4.39 28.60 -29.04
C GLN A 734 2.87 28.41 -29.18
N ASN A 735 2.13 28.50 -28.07
CA ASN A 735 0.74 28.96 -28.17
C ASN A 735 0.33 29.74 -26.92
N GLN A 736 0.13 31.04 -27.09
CA GLN A 736 -0.26 31.99 -26.03
C GLN A 736 -1.79 32.15 -25.88
N ASN A 737 -2.65 31.33 -26.49
CA ASN A 737 -4.09 31.61 -26.54
C ASN A 737 -5.01 30.51 -25.97
N ALA A 738 -4.64 29.86 -24.87
CA ALA A 738 -5.52 28.90 -24.17
C ALA A 738 -6.81 29.54 -23.59
N VAL A 739 -6.89 30.87 -23.49
CA VAL A 739 -8.08 31.60 -22.99
C VAL A 739 -9.14 31.79 -24.09
N LYS A 740 -8.72 32.04 -25.34
CA LYS A 740 -9.63 32.20 -26.48
C LYS A 740 -10.32 30.89 -26.90
N ASP A 741 -9.69 29.75 -26.61
CA ASP A 741 -10.19 28.44 -27.00
C ASP A 741 -11.30 27.91 -26.04
N ILE A 742 -11.44 28.47 -24.83
CA ILE A 742 -12.53 28.14 -23.89
C ILE A 742 -13.78 29.00 -24.13
N ASP A 743 -13.60 30.30 -24.42
CA ASP A 743 -14.73 31.20 -24.73
C ASP A 743 -15.46 30.81 -26.03
N ALA A 744 -14.86 29.93 -26.84
CA ALA A 744 -15.42 29.44 -28.09
C ALA A 744 -16.26 28.15 -27.95
N CYS A 745 -16.29 27.51 -26.77
CA CYS A 745 -17.16 26.35 -26.54
C CYS A 745 -18.60 26.80 -26.29
N GLU A 746 -19.53 26.36 -27.13
CA GLU A 746 -20.94 26.67 -26.95
C GLU A 746 -21.53 25.91 -25.75
N ASP A 747 -22.59 26.45 -25.14
CA ASP A 747 -23.23 25.84 -23.97
C ASP A 747 -23.71 24.40 -24.23
N ALA A 748 -24.01 24.06 -25.49
CA ALA A 748 -24.39 22.70 -25.91
C ALA A 748 -23.22 21.69 -25.83
N GLU A 749 -21.97 22.15 -26.02
CA GLU A 749 -20.78 21.30 -26.03
C GLU A 749 -20.30 21.01 -24.61
N VAL A 750 -20.40 22.02 -23.73
CA VAL A 750 -20.21 21.84 -22.28
C VAL A 750 -21.30 20.93 -21.70
N ALA A 751 -22.53 21.01 -22.21
CA ALA A 751 -23.63 20.11 -21.83
C ALA A 751 -23.38 18.64 -22.23
N GLN A 752 -22.68 18.39 -23.35
CA GLN A 752 -22.34 17.04 -23.79
C GLN A 752 -21.24 16.41 -22.91
N ILE A 753 -20.22 17.18 -22.53
CA ILE A 753 -19.20 16.75 -21.54
C ILE A 753 -19.86 16.38 -20.21
N CYS A 754 -20.84 17.17 -19.81
CA CYS A 754 -21.71 16.96 -18.64
C CYS A 754 -22.63 15.73 -18.72
N SER A 755 -22.88 15.20 -19.92
CA SER A 755 -23.75 14.04 -20.15
C SER A 755 -22.96 12.73 -20.22
N ASP A 756 -21.71 12.80 -20.67
CA ASP A 756 -20.85 11.63 -20.90
C ASP A 756 -20.06 11.20 -19.64
N TYR A 757 -20.09 12.01 -18.57
CA TYR A 757 -19.52 11.74 -17.26
C TYR A 757 -20.58 11.93 -16.16
#